data_AF-A0A3D2HVV9-F1
#
_entry.id   AF-A0A3D2HVV9-F1
#
_cell.length_a   1.000
_cell.length_b   1.000
_cell.length_c   1.000
_cell.angle_alpha   90.00
_cell.angle_beta   90.00
_cell.angle_gamma   90.00
#
_symmetry.space_group_name_H-M   'P 1'
#
loop_
_entity.id
_entity.type
_entity.pdbx_description
1 polymer ?
#
loop_
_entity_poly.entity_id
_entity_poly.type
_entity_poly.pdbx_seq_one_letter_code
_entity_poly.pdbx_strand_id
1 'polypeptide(L)'
;MLKKAKSAVSIVLSVLMAISCFAFADFTVSAEEYKTVYFNNNVGWNEVYCFLWDNNGNHNSAWPGEKMDNIGNNVWSYSIKNDAVNIIFGNGGYGYGNQTDNLILPGDGYIYDSAAKEWSFYRSTPKISSNIVSGCEFKDTLNISISSPSGESSYYTINDSERVNFTDKAEFTLGSDTDSPKEYTINVYSENSLGNTKKTFVYKKINTTTNTVESTAVPYFAKSGSLYAHAQSNSASTQAWQEWESLWGPNSSIGVRYFFLPPTASDSEVELYNSFDNSVIINGVEIKPNTSAIVSYTIGERTTVLVENSSTSAYVEFYKSDSEVSLYINDTTGVYTDSKGNTIETDFYSFITANKENSVSGAQCTIIDDSGINDTTLKKIKGRGNSTWGEPKKPFNINFDSKTSIGGISSKKFSLLANAKDGTLLRNRIMYDFANEVGSLYSSDSRSIDLYINGIYRGAYQITQKVELGKNSLVSLKDESDTLTENFNFLIEVDIWNYAGDVYFESDRGIHVVCKSPDLEGYDGVDEMLNAQYNFIKGKYQQLEDALYSGNMSDLEAICDVDSFARAYLLQEFSKNCDGGMTSCYFTYVAADGKFIADPIWDCDSTLGNVNCTRQNATNTAYTEGWAIKTAQYDETTMTNILGQGFSVEGTTANGETFEDVVKRLWNDDFVPAISVLKGESAANGTRLKSVEEYRNISPNASNFNYYMWKFQWFPYFQNLGGSYTYDLDGQLNYMYDWLVGREKWMTSAINKIIEVPEDNYYLTGVGFGGWGAKEYMLTKAENGSYTIDVKLLKDTEYTFKIFNENGTNYYTADLRDETTAKYLSYESANNNATITPSEDLDVTIIFTGSSFILRLIENKLGDVNLDGSVNVTDATEIQKYLASLVTFTDKQISLADIDGDGKISIQDATRIQRISSGLD
;
A
#
# COMPACT_ATOMS: atom_id res chain seq x y z
N MET A 1 79.96 25.90 14.86
CA MET A 1 79.02 25.30 15.86
C MET A 1 77.60 25.16 15.28
N LEU A 2 77.45 24.54 14.09
CA LEU A 2 76.17 24.41 13.38
C LEU A 2 75.98 23.02 12.74
N LYS A 3 76.67 22.00 13.28
CA LYS A 3 76.56 20.58 12.87
C LYS A 3 76.11 19.63 14.00
N LYS A 4 75.90 20.13 15.22
CA LYS A 4 75.36 19.35 16.36
C LYS A 4 73.87 19.60 16.66
N ALA A 5 73.19 20.46 15.90
CA ALA A 5 71.77 20.80 16.11
C ALA A 5 70.79 20.00 15.23
N LYS A 6 71.25 19.19 14.26
CA LYS A 6 70.37 18.41 13.37
C LYS A 6 70.05 16.98 13.84
N SER A 7 70.73 16.48 14.88
CA SER A 7 70.46 15.14 15.45
C SER A 7 69.47 15.15 16.62
N ALA A 8 69.15 16.31 17.19
CA ALA A 8 68.26 16.40 18.36
C ALA A 8 66.79 16.71 17.98
N VAL A 9 66.52 17.24 16.79
CA VAL A 9 65.15 17.57 16.34
C VAL A 9 64.44 16.35 15.74
N SER A 10 65.17 15.35 15.24
CA SER A 10 64.56 14.12 14.68
C SER A 10 64.11 13.10 15.76
N ILE A 11 64.61 13.22 17.00
CA ILE A 11 64.25 12.35 18.13
C ILE A 11 63.07 12.91 18.92
N VAL A 12 62.87 14.24 18.93
CA VAL A 12 61.73 14.86 19.63
C VAL A 12 60.45 14.79 18.78
N LEU A 13 60.53 14.77 17.44
CA LEU A 13 59.34 14.58 16.59
C LEU A 13 58.83 13.12 16.57
N SER A 14 59.69 12.13 16.83
CA SER A 14 59.31 10.72 16.88
C SER A 14 58.79 10.28 18.27
N VAL A 15 59.12 11.01 19.34
CA VAL A 15 58.59 10.76 20.70
C VAL A 15 57.26 11.49 20.95
N LEU A 16 56.95 12.58 20.22
CA LEU A 16 55.63 13.24 20.29
C LEU A 16 54.54 12.59 19.40
N MET A 17 54.92 11.80 18.38
CA MET A 17 53.99 10.95 17.62
C MET A 17 53.65 9.60 18.29
N ALA A 18 54.24 9.30 19.45
CA ALA A 18 54.04 8.06 20.19
C ALA A 18 53.25 8.22 21.51
N ILE A 19 52.67 9.41 21.79
CA ILE A 19 51.96 9.69 23.06
C ILE A 19 50.51 10.19 22.85
N SER A 20 49.93 10.13 21.65
CA SER A 20 48.52 10.53 21.44
C SER A 20 47.51 9.41 21.18
N CYS A 21 47.86 8.14 21.37
CA CYS A 21 46.93 7.03 21.20
C CYS A 21 46.95 6.04 22.38
N PHE A 22 46.77 6.54 23.61
CA PHE A 22 46.22 5.75 24.72
C PHE A 22 45.38 6.67 25.60
N ALA A 23 44.32 7.19 25.01
CA ALA A 23 43.08 7.43 25.73
C ALA A 23 41.99 6.67 24.96
N PHE A 24 42.17 5.36 24.81
CA PHE A 24 40.99 4.51 24.79
C PHE A 24 40.37 4.74 26.16
N ALA A 25 39.19 5.36 26.19
CA ALA A 25 38.23 4.94 27.19
C ALA A 25 38.15 3.44 26.99
N ASP A 26 38.72 2.69 27.93
CA ASP A 26 38.45 1.28 28.05
C ASP A 26 36.94 1.15 28.15
N PHE A 27 36.26 0.98 27.02
CA PHE A 27 35.17 0.02 26.97
C PHE A 27 35.84 -1.36 27.02
N THR A 28 36.48 -1.64 28.16
CA THR A 28 36.20 -2.92 28.77
C THR A 28 34.69 -2.94 28.94
N VAL A 29 33.99 -3.57 28.00
CA VAL A 29 33.04 -4.55 28.47
C VAL A 29 33.92 -5.52 29.25
N SER A 30 34.10 -5.24 30.55
CA SER A 30 34.42 -6.32 31.46
C SER A 30 33.33 -7.31 31.13
N ALA A 31 33.69 -8.49 30.60
CA ALA A 31 32.74 -9.58 30.60
C ALA A 31 32.23 -9.60 32.03
N GLU A 32 30.98 -9.18 32.24
CA GLU A 32 30.40 -9.17 33.58
C GLU A 32 30.69 -10.57 34.11
N GLU A 33 31.41 -10.64 35.23
CA GLU A 33 31.80 -11.90 35.82
C GLU A 33 30.51 -12.48 36.41
N TYR A 34 29.69 -13.10 35.56
CA TYR A 34 28.38 -13.61 35.92
C TYR A 34 28.58 -14.75 36.90
N LYS A 35 28.22 -14.51 38.16
CA LYS A 35 28.17 -15.57 39.16
C LYS A 35 26.93 -16.41 38.86
N THR A 36 27.10 -17.72 38.68
CA THR A 36 25.98 -18.64 38.55
C THR A 36 25.67 -19.26 39.90
N VAL A 37 24.41 -19.18 40.31
CA VAL A 37 23.90 -19.85 41.50
C VAL A 37 22.94 -20.95 41.12
N TYR A 38 22.95 -22.02 41.90
CA TYR A 38 22.12 -23.20 41.66
C TYR A 38 21.22 -23.49 42.87
N PHE A 39 20.09 -24.15 42.62
CA PHE A 39 19.13 -24.59 43.63
C PHE A 39 18.73 -26.04 43.38
N ASN A 40 18.97 -26.93 44.35
CA ASN A 40 18.47 -28.31 44.29
C ASN A 40 17.06 -28.35 44.87
N ASN A 41 16.07 -28.56 44.01
CA ASN A 41 14.65 -28.48 44.32
C ASN A 41 14.08 -29.80 44.89
N ASN A 42 14.69 -30.29 45.97
CA ASN A 42 14.20 -31.42 46.75
C ASN A 42 12.89 -31.12 47.51
N VAL A 43 12.48 -29.85 47.62
CA VAL A 43 11.17 -29.44 48.16
C VAL A 43 10.02 -29.65 47.16
N GLY A 44 10.30 -29.94 45.90
CA GLY A 44 9.30 -30.34 44.90
C GLY A 44 8.46 -29.19 44.34
N TRP A 45 9.02 -27.98 44.24
CA TRP A 45 8.32 -26.86 43.60
C TRP A 45 8.22 -27.06 42.07
N ASN A 46 7.09 -26.69 41.46
CA ASN A 46 6.93 -26.82 40.00
C ASN A 46 7.81 -25.83 39.23
N GLU A 47 8.03 -24.65 39.80
CA GLU A 47 8.84 -23.57 39.26
C GLU A 47 9.66 -22.96 40.38
N VAL A 48 10.88 -22.53 40.08
CA VAL A 48 11.78 -21.90 41.06
C VAL A 48 12.12 -20.50 40.60
N TYR A 49 11.99 -19.55 41.52
CA TYR A 49 12.33 -18.15 41.38
C TYR A 49 13.44 -17.80 42.36
N CYS A 50 14.25 -16.80 42.02
CA CYS A 50 15.25 -16.23 42.92
C CYS A 50 15.07 -14.72 43.06
N PHE A 51 14.95 -14.27 44.30
CA PHE A 51 14.96 -12.86 44.67
C PHE A 51 16.32 -12.54 45.29
N LEU A 52 17.05 -11.62 44.67
CA LEU A 52 18.43 -11.27 44.98
C LEU A 52 18.50 -9.82 45.42
N TRP A 53 19.32 -9.50 46.44
CA TRP A 53 19.57 -8.12 46.82
C TRP A 53 20.98 -7.86 47.36
N ASP A 54 21.44 -6.61 47.19
CA ASP A 54 22.72 -6.12 47.71
C ASP A 54 22.58 -5.49 49.12
N ASN A 55 23.69 -5.04 49.71
CA ASN A 55 23.69 -4.39 51.02
C ASN A 55 23.01 -3.01 51.04
N ASN A 56 22.69 -2.43 49.88
CA ASN A 56 22.05 -1.13 49.72
C ASN A 56 20.54 -1.26 49.44
N GLY A 57 20.02 -2.49 49.32
CA GLY A 57 18.61 -2.77 49.05
C GLY A 57 18.24 -2.81 47.56
N ASN A 58 19.21 -2.73 46.65
CA ASN A 58 18.94 -2.92 45.22
C ASN A 58 18.70 -4.42 44.96
N HIS A 59 17.71 -4.73 44.13
CA HIS A 59 17.28 -6.11 43.88
C HIS A 59 17.17 -6.43 42.38
N ASN A 60 17.20 -7.72 42.04
CA ASN A 60 17.14 -8.18 40.64
C ASN A 60 15.79 -7.95 39.96
N SER A 61 14.69 -8.01 40.71
CA SER A 61 13.32 -7.81 40.20
C SER A 61 12.35 -7.58 41.36
N ALA A 62 11.08 -7.30 41.09
CA ALA A 62 10.06 -7.30 42.14
C ALA A 62 9.82 -8.73 42.67
N TRP A 63 9.37 -8.89 43.91
CA TRP A 63 9.01 -10.20 44.47
C TRP A 63 8.00 -10.94 43.55
N PRO A 64 8.18 -12.24 43.24
CA PRO A 64 9.07 -13.24 43.87
C PRO A 64 10.50 -13.32 43.31
N GLY A 65 10.93 -12.33 42.53
CA GLY A 65 12.20 -12.34 41.83
C GLY A 65 12.09 -12.96 40.44
N GLU A 66 13.24 -13.21 39.82
CA GLU A 66 13.32 -13.76 38.46
C GLU A 66 13.20 -15.28 38.46
N LYS A 67 12.59 -15.81 37.40
CA LYS A 67 12.48 -17.26 37.19
C LYS A 67 13.86 -17.86 36.93
N MET A 68 14.16 -19.00 37.55
CA MET A 68 15.39 -19.76 37.31
C MET A 68 15.21 -20.74 36.14
N ASP A 69 16.31 -21.15 35.52
CA ASP A 69 16.33 -22.16 34.46
C ASP A 69 16.44 -23.57 35.03
N ASN A 70 15.53 -24.48 34.67
CA ASN A 70 15.64 -25.89 35.02
C ASN A 70 16.71 -26.57 34.16
N ILE A 71 17.80 -27.02 34.78
CA ILE A 71 18.93 -27.65 34.08
C ILE A 71 18.93 -29.19 34.20
N GLY A 72 17.85 -29.78 34.72
CA GLY A 72 17.68 -31.22 34.90
C GLY A 72 18.17 -31.74 36.26
N ASN A 73 17.85 -33.01 36.56
CA ASN A 73 18.18 -33.68 37.84
C ASN A 73 17.74 -32.90 39.10
N ASN A 74 16.55 -32.28 39.07
CA ASN A 74 16.01 -31.39 40.11
C ASN A 74 16.82 -30.12 40.40
N VAL A 75 17.81 -29.76 39.56
CA VAL A 75 18.61 -28.55 39.76
C VAL A 75 18.13 -27.42 38.86
N TRP A 76 18.07 -26.22 39.45
CA TRP A 76 17.72 -24.97 38.79
C TRP A 76 18.90 -24.00 38.87
N SER A 77 19.10 -23.17 37.85
CA SER A 77 20.24 -22.22 37.79
C SER A 77 19.79 -20.80 37.46
N TYR A 78 20.54 -19.82 37.95
CA TYR A 78 20.37 -18.42 37.56
C TYR A 78 21.73 -17.73 37.46
N SER A 79 21.91 -16.92 36.42
CA SER A 79 23.10 -16.08 36.25
C SER A 79 22.86 -14.73 36.91
N ILE A 80 23.60 -14.44 37.98
CA ILE A 80 23.53 -13.21 38.75
C ILE A 80 24.24 -12.10 37.97
N LYS A 81 23.49 -11.06 37.62
CA LYS A 81 23.94 -9.90 36.82
C LYS A 81 24.21 -8.65 37.66
N ASN A 82 24.23 -8.76 38.99
CA ASN A 82 24.41 -7.65 39.92
C ASN A 82 25.29 -8.04 41.11
N ASP A 83 25.67 -7.07 41.93
CA ASP A 83 26.50 -7.27 43.13
C ASP A 83 25.71 -7.83 44.34
N ALA A 84 24.68 -8.65 44.09
CA ALA A 84 23.88 -9.22 45.15
C ALA A 84 24.74 -10.05 46.11
N VAL A 85 24.45 -9.91 47.41
CA VAL A 85 25.11 -10.66 48.49
C VAL A 85 24.11 -11.54 49.25
N ASN A 86 22.82 -11.38 49.00
CA ASN A 86 21.76 -12.16 49.59
C ASN A 86 20.81 -12.72 48.53
N ILE A 87 20.17 -13.84 48.85
CA ILE A 87 19.22 -14.53 47.99
C ILE A 87 18.08 -15.18 48.80
N ILE A 88 16.88 -15.20 48.23
CA ILE A 88 15.77 -16.07 48.61
C ILE A 88 15.35 -16.88 47.39
N PHE A 89 15.17 -18.19 47.56
CA PHE A 89 14.52 -19.03 46.55
C PHE A 89 13.05 -19.21 46.90
N GLY A 90 12.17 -19.20 45.91
CA GLY A 90 10.74 -19.40 46.12
C GLY A 90 10.03 -20.02 44.92
N ASN A 91 8.78 -20.41 45.11
CA ASN A 91 7.92 -20.96 44.05
C ASN A 91 6.95 -19.93 43.45
N GLY A 92 7.11 -18.65 43.82
CA GLY A 92 6.22 -17.55 43.45
C GLY A 92 5.11 -17.23 44.46
N GLY A 93 4.91 -18.06 45.49
CA GLY A 93 3.96 -17.81 46.59
C GLY A 93 4.54 -17.02 47.77
N TYR A 94 3.68 -16.64 48.72
CA TYR A 94 4.09 -15.94 49.96
C TYR A 94 4.08 -16.89 51.17
N GLY A 95 5.05 -16.74 52.08
CA GLY A 95 5.02 -17.34 53.43
C GLY A 95 5.67 -18.73 53.58
N TYR A 96 5.49 -19.33 54.77
CA TYR A 96 6.17 -20.57 55.19
C TYR A 96 5.84 -21.75 54.26
N GLY A 97 6.87 -22.35 53.63
CA GLY A 97 6.73 -23.45 52.67
C GLY A 97 6.77 -23.05 51.19
N ASN A 98 6.67 -21.75 50.89
CA ASN A 98 6.74 -21.21 49.51
C ASN A 98 8.07 -20.54 49.18
N GLN A 99 8.93 -20.36 50.18
CA GLN A 99 10.24 -19.73 50.04
C GLN A 99 11.24 -20.28 51.07
N THR A 100 12.53 -20.03 50.84
CA THR A 100 13.60 -20.23 51.82
C THR A 100 13.64 -19.09 52.83
N ASP A 101 14.42 -19.27 53.89
CA ASP A 101 14.88 -18.15 54.72
C ASP A 101 15.79 -17.20 53.91
N ASN A 102 16.16 -16.05 54.47
CA ASN A 102 17.14 -15.15 53.86
C ASN A 102 18.52 -15.82 53.88
N LEU A 103 19.08 -16.08 52.71
CA LEU A 103 20.38 -16.73 52.56
C LEU A 103 21.44 -15.73 52.15
N ILE A 104 22.66 -15.92 52.64
CA ILE A 104 23.85 -15.21 52.17
C ILE A 104 24.43 -16.00 50.99
N LEU A 105 24.74 -15.30 49.89
CA LEU A 105 25.37 -15.90 48.73
C LEU A 105 26.83 -16.29 49.04
N PRO A 106 27.22 -17.57 48.88
CA PRO A 106 28.57 -18.03 49.22
C PRO A 106 29.62 -17.72 48.14
N GLY A 107 29.21 -17.41 46.90
CA GLY A 107 30.09 -17.17 45.77
C GLY A 107 29.59 -17.83 44.48
N ASP A 108 30.36 -17.68 43.40
CA ASP A 108 30.07 -18.32 42.10
C ASP A 108 30.13 -19.85 42.19
N GLY A 109 29.24 -20.53 41.47
CA GLY A 109 29.29 -21.98 41.29
C GLY A 109 28.71 -22.78 42.45
N TYR A 110 27.98 -22.18 43.39
CA TYR A 110 27.40 -22.89 44.53
C TYR A 110 25.94 -23.29 44.31
N ILE A 111 25.56 -24.47 44.80
CA ILE A 111 24.18 -24.96 44.88
C ILE A 111 23.66 -24.93 46.32
N TYR A 112 22.44 -24.44 46.50
CA TYR A 112 21.71 -24.58 47.75
C TYR A 112 20.79 -25.80 47.70
N ASP A 113 20.96 -26.73 48.63
CA ASP A 113 20.07 -27.89 48.74
C ASP A 113 18.87 -27.58 49.62
N SER A 114 17.67 -27.60 49.04
CA SER A 114 16.45 -27.20 49.74
C SER A 114 16.00 -28.17 50.85
N ALA A 115 16.45 -29.44 50.82
CA ALA A 115 16.16 -30.41 51.88
C ALA A 115 17.20 -30.35 53.01
N ALA A 116 18.49 -30.29 52.65
CA ALA A 116 19.57 -30.19 53.63
C ALA A 116 19.71 -28.77 54.24
N LYS A 117 19.17 -27.75 53.55
CA LYS A 117 19.31 -26.33 53.88
C LYS A 117 20.77 -25.86 53.97
N GLU A 118 21.62 -26.39 53.10
CA GLU A 118 23.05 -26.15 53.09
C GLU A 118 23.55 -25.75 51.69
N TRP A 119 24.61 -24.95 51.66
CA TRP A 119 25.33 -24.61 50.44
C TRP A 119 26.47 -25.61 50.19
N SER A 120 26.64 -26.03 48.95
CA SER A 120 27.80 -26.80 48.49
C SER A 120 28.27 -26.30 47.12
N PHE A 121 29.53 -26.53 46.77
CA PHE A 121 30.04 -26.15 45.45
C PHE A 121 29.46 -27.09 44.38
N TYR A 122 28.77 -26.54 43.40
CA TYR A 122 28.12 -27.27 42.31
C TYR A 122 29.10 -27.50 41.17
N ARG A 123 29.55 -28.73 41.00
CA ARG A 123 30.23 -29.16 39.77
C ARG A 123 29.18 -29.74 38.82
N SER A 124 29.24 -29.38 37.55
CA SER A 124 28.59 -30.07 36.44
C SER A 124 29.63 -30.85 35.63
N THR A 125 29.23 -31.60 34.61
CA THR A 125 30.19 -32.01 33.57
C THR A 125 30.91 -30.79 32.97
N PRO A 126 32.15 -30.92 32.48
CA PRO A 126 32.93 -29.78 32.01
C PRO A 126 32.23 -29.01 30.89
N LYS A 127 32.10 -27.69 31.01
CA LYS A 127 31.56 -26.85 29.92
C LYS A 127 32.70 -26.51 28.96
N ILE A 128 32.46 -26.61 27.65
CA ILE A 128 33.44 -26.25 26.61
C ILE A 128 32.91 -25.08 25.78
N SER A 129 33.72 -24.03 25.67
CA SER A 129 33.44 -22.85 24.84
C SER A 129 34.66 -22.44 24.01
N SER A 130 34.43 -21.62 22.99
CA SER A 130 35.46 -20.94 22.18
C SER A 130 35.10 -19.46 22.12
N ASN A 131 36.10 -18.58 22.06
CA ASN A 131 35.91 -17.15 21.85
C ASN A 131 35.38 -16.81 20.45
N ILE A 132 35.54 -17.73 19.47
CA ILE A 132 35.05 -17.58 18.09
C ILE A 132 34.04 -18.67 17.78
N VAL A 133 32.91 -18.28 17.16
CA VAL A 133 31.82 -19.19 16.76
C VAL A 133 32.31 -20.24 15.77
N SER A 134 31.94 -21.50 16.00
CA SER A 134 32.22 -22.60 15.08
C SER A 134 31.50 -22.38 13.74
N GLY A 135 32.21 -22.59 12.65
CA GLY A 135 31.77 -22.40 11.27
C GLY A 135 32.32 -21.13 10.61
N CYS A 136 33.08 -20.30 11.34
CA CYS A 136 33.60 -19.05 10.78
C CYS A 136 34.67 -19.29 9.72
N GLU A 137 34.78 -18.36 8.76
CA GLU A 137 35.85 -18.34 7.78
C GLU A 137 36.90 -17.27 8.15
N PHE A 138 38.13 -17.40 7.66
CA PHE A 138 39.21 -16.44 7.90
C PHE A 138 40.27 -16.47 6.76
N LYS A 139 41.06 -15.41 6.63
CA LYS A 139 42.04 -15.24 5.53
C LYS A 139 43.45 -15.69 5.91
N ASP A 140 44.06 -15.01 6.87
CA ASP A 140 45.46 -15.24 7.23
C ASP A 140 45.57 -16.19 8.42
N THR A 141 45.44 -15.62 9.61
CA THR A 141 45.54 -16.34 10.88
C THR A 141 44.36 -16.01 11.77
N LEU A 142 43.91 -17.00 12.54
CA LEU A 142 42.80 -16.83 13.48
C LEU A 142 43.26 -17.19 14.90
N ASN A 143 43.19 -16.23 15.83
CA ASN A 143 43.52 -16.44 17.23
C ASN A 143 42.31 -17.02 17.98
N ILE A 144 42.46 -18.26 18.42
CA ILE A 144 41.43 -19.03 19.13
C ILE A 144 41.81 -19.18 20.59
N SER A 145 40.81 -19.02 21.45
CA SER A 145 40.82 -19.29 22.88
C SER A 145 39.67 -20.25 23.20
N ILE A 146 40.00 -21.51 23.51
CA ILE A 146 39.03 -22.48 24.02
C ILE A 146 39.08 -22.52 25.55
N SER A 147 37.94 -22.74 26.20
CA SER A 147 37.81 -22.73 27.66
C SER A 147 37.04 -23.94 28.18
N SER A 148 37.57 -24.55 29.25
CA SER A 148 36.94 -25.60 30.07
C SER A 148 37.34 -25.50 31.55
N PRO A 149 36.83 -24.49 32.29
CA PRO A 149 37.28 -24.15 33.65
C PRO A 149 36.86 -25.14 34.74
N SER A 150 36.03 -26.14 34.40
CA SER A 150 35.58 -27.20 35.31
C SER A 150 36.08 -28.59 34.91
N GLY A 151 37.01 -28.67 33.94
CA GLY A 151 37.70 -29.89 33.55
C GLY A 151 38.87 -30.23 34.47
N GLU A 152 38.92 -31.46 34.97
CA GLU A 152 40.09 -31.99 35.70
C GLU A 152 41.13 -32.55 34.73
N SER A 153 40.68 -32.99 33.55
CA SER A 153 41.50 -33.49 32.45
C SER A 153 40.88 -32.97 31.15
N SER A 154 41.56 -32.04 30.47
CA SER A 154 41.10 -31.43 29.23
C SER A 154 42.18 -31.49 28.17
N TYR A 155 41.78 -31.81 26.94
CA TYR A 155 42.67 -31.78 25.78
C TYR A 155 41.93 -31.37 24.52
N TYR A 156 42.67 -30.93 23.51
CA TYR A 156 42.13 -30.71 22.18
C TYR A 156 43.02 -31.35 21.10
N THR A 157 42.43 -31.58 19.92
CA THR A 157 43.16 -31.91 18.68
C THR A 157 42.74 -30.93 17.59
N ILE A 158 43.63 -30.62 16.64
CA ILE A 158 43.34 -29.82 15.45
C ILE A 158 43.51 -30.73 14.23
N ASN A 159 42.46 -30.92 13.41
CA ASN A 159 42.48 -31.83 12.25
C ASN A 159 43.03 -33.22 12.59
N ASP A 160 42.63 -33.76 13.75
CA ASP A 160 43.09 -35.05 14.29
C ASP A 160 44.61 -35.14 14.52
N SER A 161 45.26 -34.00 14.79
CA SER A 161 46.64 -33.92 15.28
C SER A 161 46.82 -34.62 16.64
N GLU A 162 48.06 -34.65 17.13
CA GLU A 162 48.35 -35.04 18.50
C GLU A 162 47.54 -34.22 19.52
N ARG A 163 47.24 -34.87 20.65
CA ARG A 163 46.46 -34.30 21.75
C ARG A 163 47.31 -33.26 22.48
N VAL A 164 46.74 -32.07 22.68
CA VAL A 164 47.34 -31.01 23.49
C VAL A 164 46.49 -30.82 24.74
N ASN A 165 47.09 -31.08 25.91
CA ASN A 165 46.42 -30.92 27.20
C ASN A 165 46.39 -29.45 27.62
N PHE A 166 45.34 -29.04 28.31
CA PHE A 166 45.23 -27.70 28.89
C PHE A 166 44.47 -27.70 30.22
N THR A 167 44.60 -26.62 30.97
CA THR A 167 43.88 -26.37 32.22
C THR A 167 43.15 -25.04 32.09
N ASP A 168 41.85 -25.04 32.33
CA ASP A 168 40.90 -23.93 32.22
C ASP A 168 40.77 -23.28 30.84
N LYS A 169 41.87 -22.93 30.18
CA LYS A 169 41.89 -22.24 28.89
C LYS A 169 43.12 -22.63 28.06
N ALA A 170 42.97 -22.69 26.74
CA ALA A 170 44.06 -22.81 25.79
C ALA A 170 43.93 -21.76 24.70
N GLU A 171 45.04 -21.11 24.35
CA GLU A 171 45.14 -20.13 23.27
C GLU A 171 46.09 -20.64 22.19
N PHE A 172 45.67 -20.52 20.93
CA PHE A 172 46.48 -20.93 19.78
C PHE A 172 46.03 -20.20 18.51
N THR A 173 46.90 -20.20 17.50
CA THR A 173 46.65 -19.54 16.22
C THR A 173 46.46 -20.57 15.12
N LEU A 174 45.34 -20.52 14.41
CA LEU A 174 45.09 -21.29 13.19
C LEU A 174 45.61 -20.52 11.97
N GLY A 175 45.86 -21.21 10.84
CA GLY A 175 46.17 -20.54 9.58
C GLY A 175 47.63 -20.16 9.35
N SER A 176 48.55 -20.50 10.26
CA SER A 176 49.98 -20.19 10.09
C SER A 176 50.65 -20.95 8.94
N ASP A 177 50.01 -21.98 8.39
CA ASP A 177 50.45 -22.67 7.19
C ASP A 177 50.03 -21.95 5.90
N THR A 178 50.63 -22.33 4.78
CA THR A 178 50.37 -21.72 3.47
C THR A 178 49.17 -22.34 2.74
N ASP A 179 48.50 -23.34 3.32
CA ASP A 179 47.44 -24.08 2.65
C ASP A 179 46.13 -23.28 2.69
N SER A 180 45.54 -23.00 1.52
CA SER A 180 44.24 -22.33 1.43
C SER A 180 43.53 -22.65 0.10
N PRO A 181 42.20 -22.95 0.09
CA PRO A 181 41.32 -23.02 1.25
C PRO A 181 41.59 -24.25 2.12
N LYS A 182 41.33 -24.16 3.43
CA LYS A 182 41.59 -25.25 4.39
C LYS A 182 40.64 -25.20 5.57
N GLU A 183 40.06 -26.34 5.91
CA GLU A 183 39.23 -26.48 7.11
C GLU A 183 40.08 -26.92 8.32
N TYR A 184 39.77 -26.36 9.49
CA TYR A 184 40.35 -26.64 10.79
C TYR A 184 39.26 -27.13 11.73
N THR A 185 39.26 -28.44 12.01
CA THR A 185 38.37 -29.07 12.98
C THR A 185 39.09 -29.21 14.32
N ILE A 186 38.65 -28.48 15.33
CA ILE A 186 39.12 -28.62 16.70
C ILE A 186 38.16 -29.49 17.50
N ASN A 187 38.61 -30.68 17.89
CA ASN A 187 37.88 -31.52 18.83
C ASN A 187 38.42 -31.25 20.24
N VAL A 188 37.59 -30.69 21.11
CA VAL A 188 37.91 -30.48 22.52
C VAL A 188 37.21 -31.56 23.34
N TYR A 189 37.98 -32.22 24.20
CA TYR A 189 37.49 -33.17 25.18
C TYR A 189 37.84 -32.65 26.57
N SER A 190 36.89 -32.77 27.48
CA SER A 190 37.14 -32.45 28.88
C SER A 190 36.36 -33.39 29.78
N GLU A 191 36.99 -33.87 30.84
CA GLU A 191 36.40 -34.74 31.85
C GLU A 191 36.67 -34.22 33.26
N ASN A 192 35.76 -34.55 34.16
CA ASN A 192 35.94 -34.44 35.60
C ASN A 192 35.23 -35.63 36.27
N SER A 193 35.31 -35.69 37.60
CA SER A 193 34.66 -36.73 38.40
C SER A 193 33.14 -36.91 38.17
N LEU A 194 32.47 -35.97 37.51
CA LEU A 194 31.03 -35.99 37.24
C LEU A 194 30.67 -36.39 35.81
N GLY A 195 31.66 -36.49 34.91
CA GLY A 195 31.47 -37.00 33.55
C GLY A 195 32.38 -36.32 32.54
N ASN A 196 32.15 -36.62 31.26
CA ASN A 196 32.91 -36.09 30.14
C ASN A 196 32.05 -35.23 29.21
N THR A 197 32.70 -34.34 28.48
CA THR A 197 32.08 -33.49 27.47
C THR A 197 33.03 -33.40 26.28
N LYS A 198 32.49 -33.58 25.08
CA LYS A 198 33.20 -33.39 23.82
C LYS A 198 32.47 -32.32 23.02
N LYS A 199 33.22 -31.36 22.47
CA LYS A 199 32.69 -30.35 21.56
C LYS A 199 33.63 -30.20 20.37
N THR A 200 33.04 -30.05 19.19
CA THR A 200 33.78 -29.85 17.95
C THR A 200 33.55 -28.43 17.46
N PHE A 201 34.63 -27.75 17.11
CA PHE A 201 34.63 -26.45 16.45
C PHE A 201 35.24 -26.61 15.06
N VAL A 202 34.66 -25.97 14.05
CA VAL A 202 35.14 -26.00 12.67
C VAL A 202 35.45 -24.58 12.23
N TYR A 203 36.60 -24.33 11.60
CA TYR A 203 36.97 -23.02 11.08
C TYR A 203 37.55 -23.15 9.68
N LYS A 204 37.20 -22.28 8.73
CA LYS A 204 37.60 -22.42 7.33
C LYS A 204 38.52 -21.29 6.90
N LYS A 205 39.79 -21.59 6.62
CA LYS A 205 40.66 -20.68 5.89
C LYS A 205 40.20 -20.62 4.44
N ILE A 206 39.97 -19.42 3.93
CA ILE A 206 39.46 -19.19 2.57
C ILE A 206 40.51 -18.48 1.71
N ASN A 207 40.46 -18.77 0.41
CA ASN A 207 41.13 -17.91 -0.57
C ASN A 207 40.30 -16.65 -0.73
N THR A 208 40.90 -15.50 -0.43
CA THR A 208 40.30 -14.21 -0.74
C THR A 208 40.82 -13.72 -2.08
N THR A 209 39.92 -13.31 -2.97
CA THR A 209 40.27 -12.46 -4.11
C THR A 209 40.11 -11.01 -3.70
N THR A 210 41.17 -10.22 -3.82
CA THR A 210 41.07 -8.76 -3.66
C THR A 210 40.50 -8.18 -4.96
N ASN A 211 39.18 -8.09 -5.05
CA ASN A 211 38.51 -7.32 -6.10
C ASN A 211 38.19 -5.93 -5.54
N THR A 212 39.20 -5.07 -5.48
CA THR A 212 38.96 -3.66 -5.16
C THR A 212 38.48 -2.97 -6.43
N VAL A 213 37.24 -2.52 -6.41
CA VAL A 213 36.82 -1.43 -7.28
C VAL A 213 36.97 -0.19 -6.43
N GLU A 214 37.93 0.68 -6.74
CA GLU A 214 37.98 1.99 -6.11
C GLU A 214 36.74 2.77 -6.59
N SER A 215 35.67 2.71 -5.79
CA SER A 215 34.52 3.58 -6.00
C SER A 215 34.95 5.02 -5.81
N THR A 216 34.51 5.89 -6.71
CA THR A 216 34.71 7.33 -6.57
C THR A 216 33.63 7.98 -5.71
N ALA A 217 32.57 7.24 -5.37
CA ALA A 217 31.44 7.70 -4.57
C ALA A 217 31.44 7.04 -3.19
N VAL A 218 31.38 7.86 -2.13
CA VAL A 218 31.27 7.40 -0.74
C VAL A 218 29.97 7.95 -0.15
N PRO A 219 29.19 7.14 0.59
CA PRO A 219 28.03 7.61 1.31
C PRO A 219 28.41 8.66 2.35
N TYR A 220 28.01 9.92 2.14
CA TYR A 220 28.35 11.02 3.06
C TYR A 220 27.59 10.95 4.40
N PHE A 221 26.53 10.13 4.47
CA PHE A 221 25.77 9.82 5.68
C PHE A 221 26.23 8.54 6.37
N ALA A 222 27.31 7.91 5.91
CA ALA A 222 27.79 6.68 6.53
C ALA A 222 28.22 6.89 7.98
N LYS A 223 27.82 5.95 8.83
CA LYS A 223 28.22 5.83 10.23
C LYS A 223 29.26 4.72 10.33
N SER A 224 30.22 4.88 11.24
CA SER A 224 31.21 3.84 11.50
C SER A 224 30.56 2.53 11.94
N GLY A 225 31.06 1.40 11.46
CA GLY A 225 30.63 0.07 11.89
C GLY A 225 29.42 -0.49 11.14
N SER A 226 29.26 -0.14 9.86
CA SER A 226 28.14 -0.59 9.02
C SER A 226 28.58 -0.97 7.59
N LEU A 227 27.70 -1.63 6.85
CA LEU A 227 27.84 -1.84 5.41
C LEU A 227 26.77 -1.06 4.65
N TYR A 228 27.17 -0.54 3.50
CA TYR A 228 26.29 0.20 2.62
C TYR A 228 26.28 -0.41 1.23
N ALA A 229 25.11 -0.67 0.66
CA ALA A 229 24.95 -1.15 -0.70
C ALA A 229 24.56 -0.01 -1.65
N HIS A 230 25.25 0.12 -2.77
CA HIS A 230 24.87 1.11 -3.77
C HIS A 230 23.68 0.64 -4.61
N ALA A 231 22.79 1.56 -4.96
CA ALA A 231 21.63 1.31 -5.82
C ALA A 231 22.00 0.77 -7.20
N GLN A 232 23.15 1.19 -7.73
CA GLN A 232 23.66 0.79 -9.03
C GLN A 232 25.18 0.77 -9.02
N SER A 233 25.81 -0.40 -9.10
CA SER A 233 27.26 -0.54 -9.07
C SER A 233 27.98 0.38 -10.09
N ASN A 234 29.11 0.96 -9.70
CA ASN A 234 29.95 1.88 -10.47
C ASN A 234 29.31 3.24 -10.81
N SER A 235 28.21 3.61 -10.17
CA SER A 235 27.63 4.95 -10.30
C SER A 235 28.44 5.98 -9.50
N ALA A 236 28.41 7.24 -9.95
CA ALA A 236 29.07 8.35 -9.27
C ALA A 236 28.20 9.01 -8.17
N SER A 237 26.95 8.56 -8.00
CA SER A 237 26.04 9.13 -6.98
C SER A 237 26.56 8.80 -5.57
N THR A 238 26.68 9.83 -4.74
CA THR A 238 27.07 9.69 -3.31
C THR A 238 25.86 9.50 -2.40
N GLN A 239 24.66 9.48 -2.97
CA GLN A 239 23.40 9.58 -2.27
C GLN A 239 22.63 8.26 -2.25
N ALA A 240 22.77 7.45 -3.29
CA ALA A 240 22.00 6.25 -3.53
C ALA A 240 22.60 5.00 -2.85
N TRP A 241 23.00 5.16 -1.58
CA TRP A 241 23.51 4.07 -0.75
C TRP A 241 22.46 3.66 0.28
N GLN A 242 22.22 2.36 0.44
CA GLN A 242 21.39 1.79 1.49
C GLN A 242 22.29 1.26 2.60
N GLU A 243 22.01 1.57 3.86
CA GLU A 243 22.60 0.90 5.02
C GLU A 243 21.89 -0.44 5.27
N TRP A 244 22.63 -1.50 5.59
CA TRP A 244 21.99 -2.75 6.02
C TRP A 244 21.22 -2.58 7.34
N GLU A 245 20.09 -3.29 7.48
CA GLU A 245 19.24 -3.18 8.67
C GLU A 245 19.04 -4.52 9.36
N SER A 246 18.71 -4.52 10.66
CA SER A 246 18.37 -5.77 11.36
C SER A 246 17.08 -6.35 10.82
N LEU A 247 17.13 -7.59 10.34
CA LEU A 247 15.92 -8.38 10.13
C LEU A 247 15.34 -8.67 11.53
N TRP A 248 14.06 -8.36 11.75
CA TRP A 248 13.30 -8.60 13.00
C TRP A 248 13.48 -7.60 14.16
N GLY A 249 13.96 -6.38 13.86
CA GLY A 249 14.06 -5.29 14.83
C GLY A 249 15.31 -5.36 15.71
N PRO A 250 15.53 -4.35 16.58
CA PRO A 250 16.78 -4.19 17.34
C PRO A 250 17.04 -5.26 18.41
N ASN A 251 16.06 -6.13 18.69
CA ASN A 251 16.10 -7.13 19.77
C ASN A 251 16.11 -8.59 19.27
N SER A 252 16.32 -8.86 17.98
CA SER A 252 16.38 -10.24 17.48
C SER A 252 17.70 -10.89 17.88
N SER A 253 17.63 -12.04 18.56
CA SER A 253 18.76 -12.81 19.08
C SER A 253 19.59 -13.52 18.00
N ILE A 254 19.31 -13.25 16.72
CA ILE A 254 20.00 -13.85 15.56
C ILE A 254 20.43 -12.68 14.67
N GLY A 255 21.73 -12.38 14.64
CA GLY A 255 22.35 -11.23 13.96
C GLY A 255 22.27 -11.26 12.42
N VAL A 256 21.06 -11.36 11.86
CA VAL A 256 20.78 -11.28 10.42
C VAL A 256 20.44 -9.85 10.04
N ARG A 257 21.20 -9.32 9.10
CA ARG A 257 21.01 -8.04 8.44
C ARG A 257 20.36 -8.24 7.08
N TYR A 258 19.77 -7.19 6.51
CA TYR A 258 19.27 -7.23 5.15
C TYR A 258 19.59 -5.95 4.37
N PHE A 259 19.65 -6.09 3.05
CA PHE A 259 19.48 -5.01 2.09
C PHE A 259 18.19 -5.24 1.32
N PHE A 260 17.42 -4.18 1.09
CA PHE A 260 16.24 -4.17 0.21
C PHE A 260 16.57 -3.24 -0.95
N LEU A 261 17.20 -3.79 -1.96
CA LEU A 261 17.83 -3.08 -3.06
C LEU A 261 16.78 -2.56 -4.06
N PRO A 262 17.05 -1.43 -4.73
CA PRO A 262 16.13 -0.87 -5.71
C PRO A 262 16.03 -1.75 -6.98
N PRO A 263 15.00 -1.54 -7.82
CA PRO A 263 14.79 -2.32 -9.04
C PRO A 263 15.96 -2.27 -10.04
N THR A 264 16.72 -1.17 -10.03
CA THR A 264 17.89 -0.97 -10.89
C THR A 264 19.16 -1.68 -10.41
N ALA A 265 19.16 -2.24 -9.20
CA ALA A 265 20.27 -3.06 -8.73
C ALA A 265 20.39 -4.33 -9.58
N SER A 266 21.61 -4.84 -9.74
CA SER A 266 21.82 -6.13 -10.41
C SER A 266 21.13 -7.27 -9.64
N ASP A 267 20.84 -8.40 -10.29
CA ASP A 267 20.23 -9.56 -9.63
C ASP A 267 21.25 -10.46 -8.93
N SER A 268 22.54 -10.27 -9.19
CA SER A 268 23.60 -11.19 -8.79
C SER A 268 24.85 -10.56 -8.21
N GLU A 269 24.99 -9.23 -8.28
CA GLU A 269 26.16 -8.52 -7.76
C GLU A 269 25.80 -7.13 -7.22
N VAL A 270 26.49 -6.70 -6.16
CA VAL A 270 26.24 -5.41 -5.52
C VAL A 270 27.56 -4.77 -5.10
N GLU A 271 27.66 -3.47 -5.31
CA GLU A 271 28.75 -2.66 -4.75
C GLU A 271 28.48 -2.36 -3.28
N LEU A 272 29.39 -2.83 -2.41
CA LEU A 272 29.31 -2.62 -0.97
C LEU A 272 30.44 -1.71 -0.50
N TYR A 273 30.10 -0.66 0.24
CA TYR A 273 31.03 0.19 0.97
C TYR A 273 31.17 -0.28 2.42
N ASN A 274 32.42 -0.50 2.85
CA ASN A 274 32.77 -0.91 4.19
C ASN A 274 33.14 0.30 5.07
N SER A 275 32.30 0.62 6.05
CA SER A 275 32.57 1.69 7.04
C SER A 275 33.13 1.17 8.37
N PHE A 276 33.47 -0.11 8.47
CA PHE A 276 34.18 -0.66 9.62
C PHE A 276 35.66 -0.24 9.61
N ASP A 277 36.25 -0.19 10.81
CA ASP A 277 37.71 -0.02 10.97
C ASP A 277 38.52 -1.27 10.54
N ASN A 278 37.85 -2.41 10.37
CA ASN A 278 38.44 -3.69 9.94
C ASN A 278 37.92 -4.11 8.55
N SER A 279 38.68 -4.93 7.84
CA SER A 279 38.21 -5.52 6.59
C SER A 279 36.96 -6.37 6.81
N VAL A 280 36.08 -6.37 5.83
CA VAL A 280 34.89 -7.21 5.80
C VAL A 280 35.01 -8.23 4.68
N ILE A 281 34.70 -9.49 4.94
CA ILE A 281 34.71 -10.56 3.94
C ILE A 281 33.30 -11.11 3.74
N ILE A 282 32.87 -11.14 2.49
CA ILE A 282 31.56 -11.67 2.06
C ILE A 282 31.79 -12.47 0.78
N ASN A 283 31.33 -13.73 0.74
CA ASN A 283 31.49 -14.63 -0.41
C ASN A 283 32.94 -14.67 -0.97
N GLY A 284 33.94 -14.65 -0.08
CA GLY A 284 35.36 -14.67 -0.45
C GLY A 284 35.93 -13.35 -0.99
N VAL A 285 35.13 -12.29 -1.06
CA VAL A 285 35.57 -10.95 -1.44
C VAL A 285 35.91 -10.15 -0.18
N GLU A 286 37.15 -9.67 -0.10
CA GLU A 286 37.60 -8.78 0.97
C GLU A 286 37.37 -7.31 0.60
N ILE A 287 36.68 -6.59 1.47
CA ILE A 287 36.42 -5.15 1.38
C ILE A 287 37.22 -4.45 2.47
N LYS A 288 38.22 -3.66 2.09
CA LYS A 288 39.08 -2.96 3.06
C LYS A 288 38.32 -1.84 3.79
N PRO A 289 38.77 -1.42 4.97
CA PRO A 289 38.20 -0.27 5.69
C PRO A 289 38.08 0.96 4.79
N ASN A 290 36.91 1.60 4.79
CA ASN A 290 36.59 2.81 4.03
C ASN A 290 36.81 2.67 2.51
N THR A 291 36.57 1.47 1.98
CA THR A 291 36.61 1.19 0.53
C THR A 291 35.36 0.44 0.09
N SER A 292 35.18 0.33 -1.23
CA SER A 292 34.12 -0.45 -1.84
C SER A 292 34.63 -1.68 -2.58
N ALA A 293 33.77 -2.68 -2.74
CA ALA A 293 34.01 -3.82 -3.60
C ALA A 293 32.68 -4.35 -4.17
N ILE A 294 32.74 -4.98 -5.34
CA ILE A 294 31.58 -5.69 -5.90
C ILE A 294 31.58 -7.12 -5.34
N VAL A 295 30.45 -7.50 -4.76
CA VAL A 295 30.24 -8.82 -4.15
C VAL A 295 29.08 -9.50 -4.85
N SER A 296 29.25 -10.78 -5.20
CA SER A 296 28.17 -11.60 -5.73
C SER A 296 27.21 -12.03 -4.62
N TYR A 297 25.92 -12.14 -4.94
CA TYR A 297 24.90 -12.66 -4.01
C TYR A 297 23.79 -13.38 -4.77
N THR A 298 22.93 -14.07 -4.02
CA THR A 298 21.66 -14.62 -4.52
C THR A 298 20.53 -13.99 -3.72
N ILE A 299 19.50 -13.48 -4.40
CA ILE A 299 18.32 -12.89 -3.75
C ILE A 299 17.66 -13.92 -2.82
N GLY A 300 17.35 -13.51 -1.59
CA GLY A 300 16.72 -14.33 -0.56
C GLY A 300 17.63 -15.37 0.11
N GLU A 301 18.89 -15.51 -0.33
CA GLU A 301 19.83 -16.42 0.32
C GLU A 301 20.64 -15.73 1.41
N ARG A 302 20.80 -16.43 2.52
CA ARG A 302 21.60 -15.96 3.65
C ARG A 302 23.08 -16.16 3.39
N THR A 303 23.82 -15.07 3.47
CA THR A 303 25.29 -15.03 3.34
C THR A 303 25.93 -14.66 4.68
N THR A 304 27.07 -15.26 5.00
CA THR A 304 27.85 -14.89 6.19
C THR A 304 28.67 -13.63 5.91
N VAL A 305 28.67 -12.69 6.85
CA VAL A 305 29.50 -11.49 6.85
C VAL A 305 30.52 -11.57 7.98
N LEU A 306 31.79 -11.48 7.61
CA LEU A 306 32.91 -11.61 8.53
C LEU A 306 33.60 -10.26 8.67
N VAL A 307 33.63 -9.72 9.87
CA VAL A 307 34.44 -8.54 10.20
C VAL A 307 35.74 -9.06 10.79
N GLU A 308 36.88 -8.79 10.14
CA GLU A 308 38.17 -9.27 10.64
C GLU A 308 38.44 -8.78 12.07
N ASN A 309 39.07 -9.63 12.88
CA ASN A 309 39.38 -9.38 14.29
C ASN A 309 38.17 -9.07 15.19
N SER A 310 36.95 -9.36 14.73
CA SER A 310 35.73 -9.30 15.52
C SER A 310 35.29 -10.70 15.97
N SER A 311 34.83 -10.82 17.22
CA SER A 311 34.11 -12.02 17.69
C SER A 311 32.70 -12.14 17.10
N THR A 312 32.27 -11.16 16.31
CA THR A 312 30.91 -11.01 15.80
C THR A 312 30.84 -11.36 14.32
N SER A 313 30.24 -12.50 14.00
CA SER A 313 29.73 -12.79 12.65
C SER A 313 28.31 -12.27 12.52
N ALA A 314 28.02 -11.52 11.46
CA ALA A 314 26.66 -11.22 11.05
C ALA A 314 26.26 -12.11 9.88
N TYR A 315 24.96 -12.24 9.64
CA TYR A 315 24.45 -12.74 8.37
C TYR A 315 23.86 -11.58 7.59
N VAL A 316 23.88 -11.66 6.26
CA VAL A 316 23.19 -10.70 5.39
C VAL A 316 22.32 -11.45 4.40
N GLU A 317 21.11 -10.95 4.18
CA GLU A 317 20.19 -11.39 3.13
C GLU A 317 19.93 -10.21 2.18
N PHE A 318 19.95 -10.47 0.88
CA PHE A 318 19.67 -9.47 -0.14
C PHE A 318 18.27 -9.68 -0.69
N TYR A 319 17.49 -8.62 -0.67
CA TYR A 319 16.17 -8.54 -1.29
C TYR A 319 16.22 -7.48 -2.36
N LYS A 320 15.29 -7.55 -3.32
CA LYS A 320 15.20 -6.61 -4.41
C LYS A 320 13.75 -6.18 -4.60
N SER A 321 13.57 -4.89 -4.77
CA SER A 321 12.30 -4.28 -5.07
C SER A 321 11.94 -4.36 -6.54
N ASP A 322 10.66 -4.24 -6.81
CA ASP A 322 10.00 -4.15 -8.10
C ASP A 322 9.16 -2.87 -8.24
N SER A 323 9.27 -1.92 -7.30
CA SER A 323 8.66 -0.59 -7.44
C SER A 323 9.11 0.13 -8.73
N GLU A 324 8.32 1.09 -9.20
CA GLU A 324 8.63 1.81 -10.45
C GLU A 324 9.72 2.88 -10.24
N VAL A 325 9.89 3.35 -9.00
CA VAL A 325 10.86 4.40 -8.65
C VAL A 325 11.52 4.07 -7.32
N SER A 326 12.79 4.43 -7.16
CA SER A 326 13.43 4.51 -5.85
C SER A 326 13.86 5.94 -5.55
N LEU A 327 13.52 6.41 -4.35
CA LEU A 327 13.77 7.78 -3.91
C LEU A 327 14.66 7.76 -2.67
N TYR A 328 15.88 8.28 -2.81
CA TYR A 328 16.79 8.49 -1.69
C TYR A 328 16.70 9.95 -1.27
N ILE A 329 16.42 10.22 0.01
CA ILE A 329 16.37 11.58 0.56
C ILE A 329 17.29 11.64 1.76
N ASN A 330 18.35 12.44 1.67
CA ASN A 330 19.40 12.46 2.68
C ASN A 330 19.65 13.87 3.21
N ASP A 331 19.82 13.96 4.53
CA ASP A 331 20.21 15.17 5.24
C ASP A 331 20.96 14.77 6.53
N THR A 332 22.17 15.29 6.71
CA THR A 332 23.06 14.96 7.83
C THR A 332 23.34 16.16 8.72
N THR A 333 22.57 17.24 8.60
CA THR A 333 22.79 18.47 9.38
C THR A 333 22.67 18.20 10.88
N GLY A 334 21.75 17.30 11.28
CA GLY A 334 21.57 16.87 12.67
C GLY A 334 21.03 17.95 13.62
N VAL A 335 20.80 19.15 13.09
CA VAL A 335 20.33 20.33 13.83
C VAL A 335 19.29 21.02 12.97
N TYR A 336 18.05 21.02 13.45
CA TYR A 336 16.90 21.52 12.71
C TYR A 336 16.16 22.61 13.49
N THR A 337 15.34 23.38 12.80
CA THR A 337 14.45 24.37 13.44
C THR A 337 13.02 23.90 13.32
N ASP A 338 12.34 23.67 14.45
CA ASP A 338 10.94 23.25 14.47
C ASP A 338 9.98 24.35 13.99
N SER A 339 8.69 24.01 13.82
CA SER A 339 7.67 24.97 13.39
C SER A 339 7.41 26.14 14.35
N LYS A 340 7.97 26.09 15.57
CA LYS A 340 7.88 27.16 16.59
C LYS A 340 9.17 27.99 16.66
N GLY A 341 10.16 27.71 15.83
CA GLY A 341 11.45 28.41 15.81
C GLY A 341 12.48 27.88 16.81
N ASN A 342 12.27 26.71 17.43
CA ASN A 342 13.24 26.12 18.35
C ASN A 342 14.27 25.28 17.61
N THR A 343 15.53 25.34 18.05
CA THR A 343 16.60 24.46 17.57
C THR A 343 16.47 23.08 18.22
N ILE A 344 16.43 22.03 17.40
CA ILE A 344 16.31 20.63 17.81
C ILE A 344 17.52 19.86 17.26
N GLU A 345 18.30 19.23 18.15
CA GLU A 345 19.40 18.34 17.78
C GLU A 345 18.89 16.89 17.74
N THR A 346 18.77 16.34 16.55
CA THR A 346 18.27 14.96 16.31
C THR A 346 18.60 14.53 14.89
N ASP A 347 18.48 13.24 14.55
CA ASP A 347 18.59 12.82 13.15
C ASP A 347 17.40 13.29 12.29
N PHE A 348 17.64 13.37 10.98
CA PHE A 348 16.68 13.85 9.99
C PHE A 348 15.31 13.16 10.06
N TYR A 349 15.27 11.82 10.12
CA TYR A 349 14.02 11.08 10.11
C TYR A 349 13.21 11.32 11.39
N SER A 350 13.88 11.28 12.55
CA SER A 350 13.26 11.60 13.83
C SER A 350 12.71 13.03 13.85
N PHE A 351 13.42 14.01 13.26
CA PHE A 351 12.93 15.38 13.18
C PHE A 351 11.64 15.50 12.34
N ILE A 352 11.65 15.00 11.10
CA ILE A 352 10.51 15.17 10.18
C ILE A 352 9.29 14.34 10.57
N THR A 353 9.45 13.30 11.40
CA THR A 353 8.35 12.45 11.88
C THR A 353 7.82 12.83 13.27
N ALA A 354 8.55 13.63 14.04
CA ALA A 354 8.12 14.08 15.37
C ALA A 354 6.88 14.99 15.32
N ASN A 355 6.74 15.81 14.28
CA ASN A 355 5.61 16.70 14.10
C ASN A 355 5.35 16.94 12.60
N LYS A 356 4.08 16.85 12.16
CA LYS A 356 3.72 17.07 10.75
C LYS A 356 4.10 18.46 10.26
N GLU A 357 4.18 19.44 11.17
CA GLU A 357 4.53 20.81 10.87
C GLU A 357 6.04 21.02 10.66
N ASN A 358 6.88 20.08 11.09
CA ASN A 358 8.33 20.16 10.87
C ASN A 358 8.65 20.02 9.39
N SER A 359 9.56 20.87 8.91
CA SER A 359 10.01 20.83 7.52
C SER A 359 11.51 21.05 7.40
N VAL A 360 12.11 20.43 6.39
CA VAL A 360 13.53 20.57 6.07
C VAL A 360 13.67 21.05 4.62
N SER A 361 14.60 21.96 4.40
CA SER A 361 14.94 22.52 3.09
C SER A 361 16.39 22.18 2.76
N GLY A 362 16.70 21.95 1.47
CA GLY A 362 18.05 21.63 1.02
C GLY A 362 18.46 20.17 1.18
N ALA A 363 17.55 19.28 1.57
CA ALA A 363 17.80 17.85 1.64
C ALA A 363 18.18 17.32 0.24
N GLN A 364 19.25 16.53 0.17
CA GLN A 364 19.68 15.91 -1.07
C GLN A 364 18.66 14.85 -1.48
N CYS A 365 18.41 14.72 -2.78
CA CYS A 365 17.43 13.78 -3.29
C CYS A 365 17.94 13.11 -4.55
N THR A 366 17.89 11.79 -4.59
CA THR A 366 18.21 11.01 -5.78
C THR A 366 16.98 10.23 -6.22
N ILE A 367 16.60 10.47 -7.47
CA ILE A 367 15.50 9.80 -8.15
C ILE A 367 16.11 8.72 -9.03
N ILE A 368 15.62 7.50 -8.90
CA ILE A 368 16.01 6.37 -9.75
C ILE A 368 14.76 5.80 -10.37
N ASP A 369 14.65 5.90 -11.68
CA ASP A 369 13.54 5.35 -12.48
C ASP A 369 14.07 4.84 -13.84
N ASP A 370 13.19 4.53 -14.78
CA ASP A 370 13.55 4.05 -16.13
C ASP A 370 14.46 5.03 -16.91
N SER A 371 14.52 6.31 -16.50
CA SER A 371 15.41 7.32 -17.07
C SER A 371 16.84 7.26 -16.52
N GLY A 372 17.09 6.42 -15.50
CA GLY A 372 18.36 6.29 -14.79
C GLY A 372 18.39 7.04 -13.46
N ILE A 373 19.61 7.35 -12.99
CA ILE A 373 19.85 8.04 -11.72
C ILE A 373 19.92 9.56 -11.95
N ASN A 374 19.13 10.31 -11.19
CA ASN A 374 19.10 11.78 -11.21
C ASN A 374 19.26 12.35 -9.79
N ASP A 375 20.43 12.93 -9.53
CA ASP A 375 20.72 13.64 -8.27
C ASP A 375 20.22 15.09 -8.34
N THR A 376 19.49 15.51 -7.31
CA THR A 376 18.88 16.84 -7.17
C THR A 376 18.76 17.23 -5.69
N THR A 377 18.04 18.31 -5.40
CA THR A 377 17.83 18.82 -4.05
C THR A 377 16.37 19.20 -3.85
N LEU A 378 15.83 18.91 -2.67
CA LEU A 378 14.48 19.32 -2.29
C LEU A 378 14.50 20.77 -1.80
N LYS A 379 13.60 21.58 -2.35
CA LYS A 379 13.25 22.88 -1.78
C LYS A 379 12.67 22.70 -0.37
N LYS A 380 11.82 21.68 -0.19
CA LYS A 380 11.16 21.38 1.08
C LYS A 380 10.68 19.93 1.14
N ILE A 381 10.85 19.30 2.29
CA ILE A 381 10.12 18.09 2.70
C ILE A 381 9.39 18.38 4.02
N LYS A 382 8.15 17.92 4.15
CA LYS A 382 7.30 18.11 5.33
C LYS A 382 6.37 16.91 5.50
N GLY A 383 5.99 16.60 6.74
CA GLY A 383 4.88 15.67 6.99
C GLY A 383 3.56 16.12 6.34
N ARG A 384 2.66 15.18 6.05
CA ARG A 384 1.32 15.48 5.53
C ARG A 384 0.25 14.58 6.14
N GLY A 385 -0.99 14.80 5.72
CA GLY A 385 -2.12 14.00 6.15
C GLY A 385 -2.59 14.36 7.54
N ASN A 386 -3.83 13.96 7.82
CA ASN A 386 -4.47 14.19 9.10
C ASN A 386 -4.60 12.85 9.83
N SER A 387 -5.60 12.05 9.49
CA SER A 387 -5.80 10.74 10.13
C SER A 387 -4.62 9.78 9.91
N THR A 388 -3.99 9.81 8.72
CA THR A 388 -2.83 8.98 8.37
C THR A 388 -1.53 9.42 9.04
N TRP A 389 -1.46 10.67 9.53
CA TRP A 389 -0.31 11.11 10.33
C TRP A 389 -0.24 10.37 11.67
N GLY A 390 -1.35 9.83 12.17
CA GLY A 390 -1.38 9.00 13.37
C GLY A 390 -0.67 7.65 13.23
N GLU A 391 -0.46 7.16 12.00
CA GLU A 391 0.08 5.83 11.74
C GLU A 391 1.60 5.75 11.97
N PRO A 392 2.17 4.58 12.32
CA PRO A 392 3.63 4.43 12.48
C PRO A 392 4.41 4.85 11.23
N LYS A 393 3.88 4.53 10.04
CA LYS A 393 4.45 4.92 8.76
C LYS A 393 3.93 6.29 8.32
N LYS A 394 4.79 7.32 8.39
CA LYS A 394 4.39 8.70 8.10
C LYS A 394 4.36 9.01 6.60
N PRO A 395 3.34 9.71 6.08
CA PRO A 395 3.31 10.26 4.73
C PRO A 395 3.96 11.66 4.66
N PHE A 396 4.47 12.03 3.48
CA PHE A 396 5.21 13.29 3.28
C PHE A 396 4.76 14.07 2.05
N ASN A 397 5.01 15.37 2.02
CA ASN A 397 5.03 16.19 0.81
C ASN A 397 6.47 16.58 0.51
N ILE A 398 6.85 16.53 -0.77
CA ILE A 398 8.16 16.97 -1.27
C ILE A 398 7.99 18.02 -2.37
N ASN A 399 8.81 19.06 -2.30
CA ASN A 399 8.79 20.19 -3.23
C ASN A 399 10.18 20.42 -3.84
N PHE A 400 10.21 20.76 -5.12
CA PHE A 400 11.40 21.12 -5.89
C PHE A 400 11.37 22.60 -6.28
N ASP A 401 12.53 23.21 -6.53
CA ASP A 401 12.63 24.60 -7.00
C ASP A 401 12.13 24.75 -8.44
N SER A 402 12.40 23.75 -9.27
CA SER A 402 11.98 23.66 -10.67
C SER A 402 11.09 22.44 -10.91
N LYS A 403 10.50 22.38 -12.11
CA LYS A 403 9.75 21.20 -12.54
C LYS A 403 10.69 19.99 -12.57
N THR A 404 10.30 18.90 -11.92
CA THR A 404 11.06 17.65 -11.82
C THR A 404 10.21 16.51 -12.35
N SER A 405 10.83 15.57 -13.06
CA SER A 405 10.17 14.34 -13.52
C SER A 405 10.51 13.21 -12.58
N ILE A 406 9.51 12.46 -12.13
CA ILE A 406 9.67 11.26 -11.29
C ILE A 406 8.76 10.17 -11.86
N GLY A 407 9.33 9.08 -12.37
CA GLY A 407 8.57 7.98 -12.98
C GLY A 407 7.65 8.44 -14.13
N GLY A 408 8.10 9.44 -14.89
CA GLY A 408 7.32 10.07 -15.98
C GLY A 408 6.32 11.16 -15.53
N ILE A 409 6.11 11.34 -14.22
CA ILE A 409 5.22 12.39 -13.70
C ILE A 409 6.00 13.69 -13.54
N SER A 410 5.53 14.77 -14.17
CA SER A 410 6.24 16.05 -14.18
C SER A 410 5.54 17.12 -13.35
N SER A 411 6.09 17.46 -12.18
CA SER A 411 5.52 18.46 -11.24
C SER A 411 6.62 19.16 -10.44
N LYS A 412 6.26 20.24 -9.73
CA LYS A 412 7.12 20.86 -8.70
C LYS A 412 6.85 20.32 -7.30
N LYS A 413 5.63 19.81 -7.05
CA LYS A 413 5.19 19.37 -5.73
C LYS A 413 4.53 18.00 -5.84
N PHE A 414 4.96 17.09 -4.98
CA PHE A 414 4.50 15.71 -4.95
C PHE A 414 4.07 15.33 -3.53
N SER A 415 3.06 14.47 -3.46
CA SER A 415 2.67 13.75 -2.27
C SER A 415 3.27 12.35 -2.28
N LEU A 416 3.90 11.97 -1.17
CA LEU A 416 4.30 10.60 -0.84
C LEU A 416 3.25 10.02 0.11
N LEU A 417 2.33 9.24 -0.46
CA LEU A 417 1.29 8.53 0.29
C LEU A 417 1.90 7.28 0.91
N ALA A 418 1.78 7.14 2.23
CA ALA A 418 2.24 5.95 2.95
C ALA A 418 1.32 4.74 2.72
N ASN A 419 0.07 4.99 2.30
CA ASN A 419 -1.02 4.01 2.19
C ASN A 419 -1.15 3.12 3.45
N ALA A 420 -0.88 3.69 4.63
CA ALA A 420 -0.75 2.95 5.87
C ALA A 420 -2.07 2.30 6.36
N LYS A 421 -3.20 2.73 5.82
CA LYS A 421 -4.54 2.20 6.10
C LYS A 421 -5.13 1.40 4.93
N ASP A 422 -4.37 1.22 3.85
CA ASP A 422 -4.79 0.44 2.69
C ASP A 422 -4.00 -0.86 2.63
N GLY A 423 -4.69 -1.97 2.88
CA GLY A 423 -4.08 -3.29 2.81
C GLY A 423 -3.57 -3.67 1.42
N THR A 424 -4.00 -3.03 0.33
CA THR A 424 -3.44 -3.37 -0.99
C THR A 424 -2.30 -2.45 -1.40
N LEU A 425 -2.15 -1.29 -0.72
CA LEU A 425 -1.33 -0.15 -1.14
C LEU A 425 -1.70 0.41 -2.53
N LEU A 426 -2.79 -0.04 -3.14
CA LEU A 426 -3.11 0.15 -4.55
C LEU A 426 -4.44 0.87 -4.78
N ARG A 427 -5.34 0.99 -3.79
CA ARG A 427 -6.70 1.54 -4.00
C ARG A 427 -6.70 2.97 -4.52
N ASN A 428 -5.82 3.80 -3.97
CA ASN A 428 -5.61 5.16 -4.46
C ASN A 428 -5.26 5.16 -5.96
N ARG A 429 -4.24 4.37 -6.36
CA ARG A 429 -3.81 4.30 -7.76
C ARG A 429 -4.92 3.77 -8.67
N ILE A 430 -5.57 2.67 -8.29
CA ILE A 430 -6.67 2.07 -9.04
C ILE A 430 -7.77 3.10 -9.29
N MET A 431 -8.19 3.82 -8.25
CA MET A 431 -9.25 4.81 -8.38
C MET A 431 -8.84 6.05 -9.18
N TYR A 432 -7.58 6.50 -9.09
CA TYR A 432 -7.11 7.61 -9.92
C TYR A 432 -7.03 7.24 -11.40
N ASP A 433 -6.56 6.05 -11.71
CA ASP A 433 -6.46 5.55 -13.08
C ASP A 433 -7.86 5.24 -13.64
N PHE A 434 -8.78 4.74 -12.80
CA PHE A 434 -10.18 4.54 -13.15
C PHE A 434 -10.91 5.87 -13.42
N ALA A 435 -10.67 6.89 -12.60
CA ALA A 435 -11.20 8.23 -12.84
C ALA A 435 -10.72 8.79 -14.19
N ASN A 436 -9.47 8.51 -14.58
CA ASN A 436 -8.97 8.92 -15.89
C ASN A 436 -9.71 8.23 -17.04
N GLU A 437 -9.97 6.93 -16.94
CA GLU A 437 -10.71 6.17 -17.95
C GLU A 437 -12.13 6.70 -18.13
N VAL A 438 -12.82 7.02 -17.03
CA VAL A 438 -14.21 7.53 -17.09
C VAL A 438 -14.30 9.04 -17.37
N GLY A 439 -13.19 9.69 -17.73
CA GLY A 439 -13.19 11.07 -18.22
C GLY A 439 -12.97 12.18 -17.18
N SER A 440 -12.39 11.89 -16.01
CA SER A 440 -11.94 12.92 -15.06
C SER A 440 -10.78 13.73 -15.66
N LEU A 441 -10.89 15.06 -15.61
CA LEU A 441 -9.96 16.00 -16.25
C LEU A 441 -8.64 16.14 -15.47
N TYR A 442 -8.72 16.02 -14.14
CA TYR A 442 -7.61 16.28 -13.23
C TYR A 442 -7.29 15.06 -12.35
N SER A 443 -7.55 13.85 -12.87
CA SER A 443 -7.20 12.60 -12.18
C SER A 443 -5.70 12.49 -11.93
N SER A 444 -5.32 12.19 -10.68
CA SER A 444 -3.92 12.08 -10.26
C SER A 444 -3.16 10.97 -11.01
N ASP A 445 -1.99 11.27 -11.58
CA ASP A 445 -1.06 10.22 -12.00
C ASP A 445 -0.20 9.78 -10.80
N SER A 446 0.17 8.50 -10.70
CA SER A 446 0.94 7.99 -9.57
C SER A 446 1.82 6.78 -9.86
N ARG A 447 2.89 6.60 -9.07
CA ARG A 447 3.82 5.46 -9.14
C ARG A 447 4.03 4.81 -7.77
N SER A 448 4.29 3.51 -7.75
CA SER A 448 4.85 2.81 -6.59
C SER A 448 6.31 3.21 -6.44
N ILE A 449 6.73 3.57 -5.24
CA ILE A 449 8.10 3.99 -4.94
C ILE A 449 8.66 3.28 -3.72
N ASP A 450 9.98 3.08 -3.69
CA ASP A 450 10.71 2.81 -2.45
C ASP A 450 11.31 4.08 -1.89
N LEU A 451 11.11 4.34 -0.60
CA LEU A 451 11.70 5.49 0.08
C LEU A 451 12.89 5.06 0.94
N TYR A 452 14.03 5.72 0.74
CA TYR A 452 15.23 5.59 1.58
C TYR A 452 15.56 6.94 2.20
N ILE A 453 15.80 6.97 3.52
CA ILE A 453 16.16 8.20 4.23
C ILE A 453 17.45 7.98 5.02
N ASN A 454 18.50 8.73 4.68
CA ASN A 454 19.86 8.54 5.21
C ASN A 454 20.32 7.08 5.10
N GLY A 455 20.09 6.48 3.93
CA GLY A 455 20.37 5.08 3.63
C GLY A 455 19.46 4.04 4.28
N ILE A 456 18.52 4.44 5.13
CA ILE A 456 17.60 3.51 5.79
C ILE A 456 16.34 3.34 4.95
N TYR A 457 15.95 2.10 4.64
CA TYR A 457 14.73 1.83 3.88
C TYR A 457 13.49 2.11 4.74
N ARG A 458 12.51 2.83 4.18
CA ARG A 458 11.29 3.27 4.89
C ARG A 458 10.02 2.60 4.36
N GLY A 459 10.15 1.63 3.47
CA GLY A 459 9.02 0.90 2.88
C GLY A 459 8.53 1.50 1.55
N ALA A 460 7.53 0.83 0.98
CA ALA A 460 6.90 1.18 -0.30
C ALA A 460 5.86 2.31 -0.14
N TYR A 461 6.00 3.42 -0.85
CA TYR A 461 5.06 4.55 -0.88
C TYR A 461 4.39 4.63 -2.25
N GLN A 462 3.34 5.43 -2.35
CA GLN A 462 2.81 5.88 -3.64
C GLN A 462 3.16 7.36 -3.82
N ILE A 463 3.82 7.72 -4.92
CA ILE A 463 4.07 9.12 -5.28
C ILE A 463 2.98 9.60 -6.24
N THR A 464 2.50 10.83 -6.05
CA THR A 464 1.58 11.49 -6.97
C THR A 464 1.79 13.00 -6.96
N GLN A 465 1.25 13.71 -7.95
CA GLN A 465 1.20 15.17 -7.93
C GLN A 465 0.43 15.63 -6.70
N LYS A 466 0.88 16.72 -6.06
CA LYS A 466 0.07 17.36 -5.02
C LYS A 466 -1.19 17.96 -5.66
N VAL A 467 -2.36 17.76 -5.06
CA VAL A 467 -3.59 18.46 -5.44
C VAL A 467 -3.43 19.96 -5.20
N GLU A 468 -3.27 20.70 -6.28
CA GLU A 468 -3.21 22.16 -6.30
C GLU A 468 -3.48 22.67 -7.72
N LEU A 469 -3.84 23.95 -7.82
CA LEU A 469 -4.02 24.66 -9.07
C LEU A 469 -2.70 25.31 -9.52
N GLY A 470 -2.41 25.22 -10.82
CA GLY A 470 -1.29 25.91 -11.42
C GLY A 470 -0.91 25.29 -12.76
N LYS A 471 -0.20 26.06 -13.60
CA LYS A 471 0.16 25.63 -14.97
C LYS A 471 0.94 24.30 -15.00
N ASN A 472 1.64 23.96 -13.92
CA ASN A 472 2.45 22.74 -13.79
C ASN A 472 2.00 21.85 -12.63
N SER A 473 0.74 21.98 -12.22
CA SER A 473 0.14 21.26 -11.10
C SER A 473 -0.92 20.28 -11.60
N LEU A 474 -1.51 19.50 -10.70
CA LEU A 474 -2.53 18.52 -11.08
C LEU A 474 -3.70 19.19 -11.80
N VAL A 475 -4.26 20.25 -11.19
CA VAL A 475 -5.25 21.11 -11.84
C VAL A 475 -4.47 22.10 -12.71
N SER A 476 -4.22 21.67 -13.95
CA SER A 476 -3.39 22.36 -14.95
C SER A 476 -4.08 23.58 -15.58
N LEU A 477 -4.65 24.45 -14.74
CA LEU A 477 -5.20 25.74 -15.12
C LEU A 477 -4.21 26.86 -14.76
N LYS A 478 -4.18 27.90 -15.59
CA LYS A 478 -3.34 29.06 -15.36
C LYS A 478 -4.09 30.05 -14.49
N ASP A 479 -3.70 30.19 -13.23
CA ASP A 479 -3.82 31.43 -12.47
C ASP A 479 -2.68 31.53 -11.46
N GLU A 480 -1.75 32.43 -11.75
CA GLU A 480 -0.54 32.65 -10.95
C GLU A 480 -0.38 34.16 -10.66
N SER A 481 -1.48 34.85 -10.37
CA SER A 481 -1.45 36.27 -10.04
C SER A 481 -2.12 36.51 -8.69
N ASP A 482 -1.30 36.89 -7.71
CA ASP A 482 -1.75 37.24 -6.36
C ASP A 482 -2.71 38.45 -6.38
N THR A 483 -2.73 39.22 -7.47
CA THR A 483 -3.54 40.43 -7.64
C THR A 483 -4.95 40.20 -8.19
N LEU A 484 -5.38 38.95 -8.38
CA LEU A 484 -6.71 38.63 -8.89
C LEU A 484 -7.74 38.75 -7.77
N THR A 485 -8.77 39.59 -7.93
CA THR A 485 -9.80 39.81 -6.90
C THR A 485 -11.20 39.38 -7.34
N GLU A 486 -11.40 39.14 -8.64
CA GLU A 486 -12.66 38.68 -9.21
C GLU A 486 -12.41 37.83 -10.47
N ASN A 487 -13.33 36.90 -10.74
CA ASN A 487 -13.37 36.07 -11.96
C ASN A 487 -12.04 35.37 -12.33
N PHE A 488 -11.47 34.65 -11.36
CA PHE A 488 -10.26 33.83 -11.54
C PHE A 488 -10.56 32.35 -11.24
N ASN A 489 -9.73 31.45 -11.78
CA ASN A 489 -9.80 30.02 -11.51
C ASN A 489 -9.32 29.75 -10.09
N PHE A 490 -10.04 28.88 -9.38
CA PHE A 490 -9.67 28.51 -8.02
C PHE A 490 -10.03 27.05 -7.74
N LEU A 491 -9.43 26.52 -6.69
CA LEU A 491 -9.67 25.17 -6.21
C LEU A 491 -10.13 25.24 -4.76
N ILE A 492 -11.24 24.56 -4.47
CA ILE A 492 -11.76 24.38 -3.12
C ILE A 492 -11.85 22.91 -2.76
N GLU A 493 -11.89 22.64 -1.46
CA GLU A 493 -12.11 21.32 -0.88
C GLU A 493 -13.26 21.43 0.12
N VAL A 494 -14.34 20.67 -0.10
CA VAL A 494 -15.37 20.42 0.91
C VAL A 494 -14.77 19.43 1.91
N ASP A 495 -14.65 19.88 3.15
CA ASP A 495 -14.07 19.10 4.25
C ASP A 495 -14.84 19.36 5.53
N ILE A 496 -15.43 18.35 6.15
CA ILE A 496 -16.17 18.53 7.41
C ILE A 496 -15.25 18.79 8.62
N TRP A 497 -13.93 18.71 8.45
CA TRP A 497 -12.96 18.90 9.52
C TRP A 497 -12.24 20.24 9.43
N ASN A 498 -12.06 20.88 10.60
CA ASN A 498 -11.24 22.08 10.74
C ASN A 498 -9.81 21.70 11.14
N TYR A 499 -8.87 21.82 10.21
CA TYR A 499 -7.45 21.58 10.47
C TYR A 499 -6.68 22.89 10.63
N ALA A 500 -5.80 22.90 11.63
CA ALA A 500 -4.96 24.07 11.91
C ALA A 500 -4.10 24.44 10.69
N GLY A 501 -4.18 25.72 10.28
CA GLY A 501 -3.41 26.30 9.18
C GLY A 501 -4.18 26.40 7.86
N ASP A 502 -5.35 25.78 7.75
CA ASP A 502 -6.21 25.93 6.57
C ASP A 502 -7.00 27.25 6.61
N VAL A 503 -7.11 27.91 5.45
CA VAL A 503 -8.04 29.04 5.26
C VAL A 503 -9.35 28.48 4.75
N TYR A 504 -10.43 28.70 5.50
CA TYR A 504 -11.74 28.13 5.20
C TYR A 504 -12.89 29.12 5.43
N PHE A 505 -14.07 28.78 4.91
CA PHE A 505 -15.33 29.42 5.25
C PHE A 505 -16.40 28.36 5.54
N GLU A 506 -17.42 28.77 6.27
CA GLU A 506 -18.69 28.06 6.35
C GLU A 506 -19.69 28.72 5.38
N SER A 507 -20.38 27.90 4.60
CA SER A 507 -21.52 28.34 3.78
C SER A 507 -22.70 28.75 4.66
N ASP A 508 -23.73 29.36 4.07
CA ASP A 508 -24.94 29.74 4.80
C ASP A 508 -25.72 28.52 5.35
N ARG A 509 -25.43 27.32 4.84
CA ARG A 509 -25.97 26.04 5.35
C ARG A 509 -25.00 25.30 6.29
N GLY A 510 -23.87 25.91 6.64
CA GLY A 510 -22.91 25.34 7.59
C GLY A 510 -21.97 24.30 7.01
N ILE A 511 -21.82 24.22 5.68
CA ILE A 511 -20.82 23.34 5.06
C ILE A 511 -19.46 24.02 5.14
N HIS A 512 -18.47 23.31 5.70
CA HIS A 512 -17.09 23.78 5.79
C HIS A 512 -16.35 23.55 4.46
N VAL A 513 -15.73 24.61 3.95
CA VAL A 513 -15.05 24.63 2.66
C VAL A 513 -13.68 25.30 2.79
N VAL A 514 -12.64 24.58 2.41
CA VAL A 514 -11.25 25.04 2.43
C VAL A 514 -10.90 25.70 1.10
N CYS A 515 -10.30 26.89 1.16
CA CYS A 515 -9.69 27.57 0.01
C CYS A 515 -8.32 26.96 -0.28
N LYS A 516 -8.22 26.07 -1.28
CA LYS A 516 -6.99 25.33 -1.58
C LYS A 516 -6.04 26.07 -2.52
N SER A 517 -6.60 26.77 -3.50
CA SER A 517 -5.82 27.59 -4.43
C SER A 517 -6.67 28.76 -4.94
N PRO A 518 -6.17 30.00 -5.01
CA PRO A 518 -4.82 30.43 -4.63
C PRO A 518 -4.51 30.19 -3.14
N ASP A 519 -3.23 30.09 -2.81
CA ASP A 519 -2.80 29.94 -1.42
C ASP A 519 -3.02 31.27 -0.70
N LEU A 520 -3.99 31.30 0.22
CA LEU A 520 -4.35 32.49 1.00
C LEU A 520 -3.50 32.58 2.28
N GLU A 521 -2.24 32.15 2.23
CA GLU A 521 -1.31 32.21 3.35
C GLU A 521 -1.24 33.64 3.93
N GLY A 522 -1.42 33.75 5.25
CA GLY A 522 -1.42 35.04 5.95
C GLY A 522 -2.77 35.76 5.96
N TYR A 523 -3.84 35.18 5.41
CA TYR A 523 -5.18 35.73 5.54
C TYR A 523 -5.61 35.88 6.99
N ASP A 524 -5.82 37.13 7.41
CA ASP A 524 -6.29 37.53 8.75
C ASP A 524 -7.57 38.40 8.69
N GLY A 525 -8.15 38.56 7.50
CA GLY A 525 -9.29 39.42 7.23
C GLY A 525 -8.98 40.92 7.16
N VAL A 526 -7.70 41.32 7.25
CA VAL A 526 -7.27 42.73 7.19
C VAL A 526 -6.77 43.10 5.80
N ASP A 527 -6.05 42.20 5.13
CA ASP A 527 -5.55 42.44 3.77
C ASP A 527 -6.72 42.51 2.76
N GLU A 528 -6.84 43.66 2.09
CA GLU A 528 -7.97 43.95 1.18
C GLU A 528 -8.02 42.98 -0.01
N MET A 529 -6.86 42.55 -0.51
CA MET A 529 -6.73 41.68 -1.67
C MET A 529 -7.08 40.23 -1.31
N LEU A 530 -6.52 39.71 -0.22
CA LEU A 530 -6.85 38.37 0.28
C LEU A 530 -8.33 38.29 0.69
N ASN A 531 -8.88 39.36 1.29
CA ASN A 531 -10.29 39.42 1.64
C ASN A 531 -11.20 39.45 0.40
N ALA A 532 -10.81 40.15 -0.68
CA ALA A 532 -11.57 40.12 -1.93
C ALA A 532 -11.56 38.71 -2.57
N GLN A 533 -10.40 38.05 -2.61
CA GLN A 533 -10.27 36.66 -3.08
C GLN A 533 -11.14 35.70 -2.26
N TYR A 534 -11.03 35.76 -0.93
CA TYR A 534 -11.82 34.96 -0.01
C TYR A 534 -13.33 35.12 -0.25
N ASN A 535 -13.81 36.36 -0.31
CA ASN A 535 -15.23 36.63 -0.52
C ASN A 535 -15.72 36.21 -1.91
N PHE A 536 -14.88 36.33 -2.95
CA PHE A 536 -15.22 35.84 -4.29
C PHE A 536 -15.39 34.31 -4.30
N ILE A 537 -14.44 33.58 -3.73
CA ILE A 537 -14.49 32.11 -3.62
C ILE A 537 -15.73 31.69 -2.82
N LYS A 538 -15.94 32.28 -1.65
CA LYS A 538 -17.12 32.03 -0.80
C LYS A 538 -18.42 32.27 -1.55
N GLY A 539 -18.54 33.41 -2.24
CA GLY A 539 -19.73 33.77 -2.99
C GLY A 539 -20.02 32.81 -4.15
N LYS A 540 -18.99 32.32 -4.83
CA LYS A 540 -19.16 31.32 -5.90
C LYS A 540 -19.58 29.96 -5.37
N TYR A 541 -18.99 29.49 -4.28
CA TYR A 541 -19.48 28.26 -3.64
C TYR A 541 -20.92 28.40 -3.16
N GLN A 542 -21.29 29.55 -2.58
CA GLN A 542 -22.67 29.81 -2.15
C GLN A 542 -23.65 29.69 -3.33
N GLN A 543 -23.29 30.18 -4.53
CA GLN A 543 -24.10 30.01 -5.74
C GLN A 543 -24.26 28.54 -6.16
N LEU A 544 -23.21 27.73 -6.06
CA LEU A 544 -23.28 26.28 -6.31
C LEU A 544 -24.20 25.59 -5.32
N GLU A 545 -24.03 25.87 -4.02
CA GLU A 545 -24.88 25.31 -2.97
C GLU A 545 -26.34 25.73 -3.16
N ASP A 546 -26.61 27.01 -3.43
CA ASP A 546 -27.96 27.50 -3.67
C ASP A 546 -28.61 26.85 -4.89
N ALA A 547 -27.87 26.61 -5.97
CA ALA A 547 -28.37 25.92 -7.15
C ALA A 547 -28.75 24.45 -6.87
N LEU A 548 -27.97 23.76 -6.04
CA LEU A 548 -28.26 22.37 -5.64
C LEU A 548 -29.49 22.26 -4.72
N TYR A 549 -29.72 23.25 -3.86
CA TYR A 549 -30.85 23.27 -2.92
C TYR A 549 -32.06 24.07 -3.41
N SER A 550 -31.97 24.80 -4.53
CA SER A 550 -33.14 25.39 -5.20
C SER A 550 -34.04 24.31 -5.80
N GLY A 551 -33.42 23.19 -6.18
CA GLY A 551 -34.09 22.05 -6.79
C GLY A 551 -34.31 22.19 -8.30
N ASN A 552 -33.67 23.13 -9.00
CA ASN A 552 -33.86 23.30 -10.46
C ASN A 552 -32.60 22.99 -11.27
N MET A 553 -32.72 22.15 -12.29
CA MET A 553 -31.60 21.72 -13.14
C MET A 553 -30.96 22.88 -13.90
N SER A 554 -31.75 23.86 -14.33
CA SER A 554 -31.21 25.05 -15.02
C SER A 554 -30.26 25.86 -14.14
N ASP A 555 -30.50 25.89 -12.82
CA ASP A 555 -29.67 26.65 -11.87
C ASP A 555 -28.33 25.92 -11.68
N LEU A 556 -28.37 24.59 -11.55
CA LEU A 556 -27.16 23.76 -11.45
C LEU A 556 -26.32 23.85 -12.73
N GLU A 557 -26.95 23.69 -13.90
CA GLU A 557 -26.26 23.74 -15.19
C GLU A 557 -25.64 25.12 -15.47
N ALA A 558 -26.20 26.20 -14.91
CA ALA A 558 -25.65 27.54 -15.05
C ALA A 558 -24.33 27.75 -14.29
N ILE A 559 -24.10 27.02 -13.20
CA ILE A 559 -22.94 27.22 -12.31
C ILE A 559 -22.00 26.02 -12.22
N CYS A 560 -22.41 24.84 -12.70
CA CYS A 560 -21.64 23.60 -12.65
C CYS A 560 -21.74 22.83 -13.98
N ASP A 561 -20.65 22.17 -14.36
CA ASP A 561 -20.68 21.15 -15.40
C ASP A 561 -21.35 19.88 -14.84
N VAL A 562 -22.56 19.57 -15.34
CA VAL A 562 -23.43 18.51 -14.78
C VAL A 562 -22.82 17.12 -15.00
N ASP A 563 -22.16 16.88 -16.13
CA ASP A 563 -21.50 15.60 -16.42
C ASP A 563 -20.33 15.36 -15.44
N SER A 564 -19.50 16.37 -15.15
CA SER A 564 -18.43 16.28 -14.14
C SER A 564 -19.00 16.01 -12.75
N PHE A 565 -20.12 16.63 -12.39
CA PHE A 565 -20.78 16.44 -11.11
C PHE A 565 -21.34 15.02 -10.96
N ALA A 566 -22.05 14.52 -11.97
CA ALA A 566 -22.56 13.16 -12.00
C ALA A 566 -21.43 12.11 -12.03
N ARG A 567 -20.32 12.39 -12.72
CA ARG A 567 -19.12 11.54 -12.72
C ARG A 567 -18.45 11.48 -11.36
N ALA A 568 -18.31 12.62 -10.67
CA ALA A 568 -17.77 12.67 -9.32
C ALA A 568 -18.66 11.88 -8.33
N TYR A 569 -19.99 12.02 -8.44
CA TYR A 569 -20.94 11.20 -7.70
C TYR A 569 -20.71 9.70 -7.98
N LEU A 570 -20.66 9.28 -9.24
CA LEU A 570 -20.48 7.87 -9.60
C LEU A 570 -19.13 7.33 -9.14
N LEU A 571 -18.04 8.09 -9.21
CA LEU A 571 -16.72 7.68 -8.69
C LEU A 571 -16.76 7.39 -7.20
N GLN A 572 -17.40 8.26 -6.42
CA GLN A 572 -17.52 8.09 -4.96
C GLN A 572 -18.55 6.99 -4.60
N GLU A 573 -19.66 6.89 -5.35
CA GLU A 573 -20.72 5.91 -5.10
C GLU A 573 -20.27 4.50 -5.49
N PHE A 574 -19.67 4.32 -6.67
CA PHE A 574 -19.13 3.03 -7.10
C PHE A 574 -18.09 2.51 -6.12
N SER A 575 -17.13 3.36 -5.77
CA SER A 575 -16.06 2.99 -4.87
C SER A 575 -16.50 2.88 -3.40
N LYS A 576 -17.70 3.35 -3.07
CA LYS A 576 -18.21 3.57 -1.70
C LYS A 576 -17.17 4.21 -0.79
N ASN A 577 -16.56 5.29 -1.24
CA ASN A 577 -15.62 6.03 -0.41
C ASN A 577 -16.34 6.55 0.85
N CYS A 578 -15.82 6.24 2.04
CA CYS A 578 -16.45 6.64 3.30
C CYS A 578 -16.57 8.16 3.49
N ASP A 579 -15.72 8.91 2.79
CA ASP A 579 -15.63 10.37 2.87
C ASP A 579 -16.22 11.07 1.63
N GLY A 580 -16.73 10.30 0.67
CA GLY A 580 -17.23 10.80 -0.61
C GLY A 580 -18.29 11.90 -0.44
N GLY A 581 -18.04 13.07 -1.05
CA GLY A 581 -18.96 14.21 -0.98
C GLY A 581 -19.01 14.95 0.36
N MET A 582 -18.14 14.61 1.32
CA MET A 582 -18.10 15.25 2.65
C MET A 582 -16.71 15.76 3.04
N THR A 583 -15.69 14.94 2.84
CA THR A 583 -14.29 15.29 3.12
C THR A 583 -13.42 14.89 1.94
N SER A 584 -12.34 15.64 1.71
CA SER A 584 -11.45 15.42 0.56
C SER A 584 -12.19 15.51 -0.79
N CYS A 585 -13.27 16.29 -0.86
CA CYS A 585 -14.11 16.46 -2.06
C CYS A 585 -13.82 17.80 -2.72
N TYR A 586 -13.17 17.77 -3.88
CA TYR A 586 -12.66 18.98 -4.54
C TYR A 586 -13.59 19.47 -5.64
N PHE A 587 -13.65 20.80 -5.79
CA PHE A 587 -14.28 21.47 -6.93
C PHE A 587 -13.32 22.51 -7.50
N THR A 588 -13.15 22.49 -8.82
CA THR A 588 -12.37 23.46 -9.57
C THR A 588 -13.31 24.46 -10.23
N TYR A 589 -13.18 25.75 -9.94
CA TYR A 589 -13.89 26.79 -10.68
C TYR A 589 -13.08 27.22 -11.89
N VAL A 590 -13.70 27.19 -13.07
CA VAL A 590 -13.10 27.65 -14.34
C VAL A 590 -13.74 28.98 -14.73
N ALA A 591 -13.01 30.07 -14.52
CA ALA A 591 -13.51 31.43 -14.73
C ALA A 591 -13.85 31.74 -16.20
N ALA A 592 -13.16 31.10 -17.14
CA ALA A 592 -13.46 31.25 -18.57
C ALA A 592 -14.86 30.74 -18.92
N ASP A 593 -15.31 29.68 -18.25
CA ASP A 593 -16.61 29.05 -18.47
C ASP A 593 -17.67 29.56 -17.48
N GLY A 594 -17.22 30.20 -16.39
CA GLY A 594 -18.06 30.66 -15.31
C GLY A 594 -18.61 29.52 -14.43
N LYS A 595 -18.08 28.30 -14.55
CA LYS A 595 -18.63 27.07 -13.96
C LYS A 595 -17.64 26.34 -13.06
N PHE A 596 -18.19 25.56 -12.13
CA PHE A 596 -17.47 24.52 -11.40
C PHE A 596 -17.36 23.23 -12.21
N ILE A 597 -16.25 22.54 -12.01
CA ILE A 597 -16.00 21.16 -12.39
C ILE A 597 -15.77 20.39 -11.08
N ALA A 598 -16.50 19.29 -10.88
CA ALA A 598 -16.33 18.42 -9.71
C ALA A 598 -15.12 17.49 -9.89
N ASP A 599 -13.92 18.07 -9.89
CA ASP A 599 -12.64 17.40 -10.01
C ASP A 599 -11.54 18.25 -9.32
N PRO A 600 -10.44 17.64 -8.86
CA PRO A 600 -10.09 16.22 -8.99
C PRO A 600 -10.69 15.33 -7.89
N ILE A 601 -10.76 14.02 -8.13
CA ILE A 601 -10.92 13.06 -7.02
C ILE A 601 -9.62 12.91 -6.23
N TRP A 602 -9.75 12.62 -4.94
CA TRP A 602 -8.64 12.43 -4.01
C TRP A 602 -9.03 11.49 -2.86
N ASP A 603 -8.04 11.01 -2.11
CA ASP A 603 -8.21 10.27 -0.85
C ASP A 603 -9.10 9.03 -1.01
N CYS A 604 -8.64 8.12 -1.88
CA CYS A 604 -9.37 6.91 -2.29
C CYS A 604 -8.82 5.64 -1.62
N ASP A 605 -8.06 5.75 -0.53
CA ASP A 605 -7.62 4.58 0.25
C ASP A 605 -8.80 3.89 0.93
N SER A 606 -9.84 4.66 1.29
CA SER A 606 -11.04 4.16 1.98
C SER A 606 -12.13 3.62 1.06
N THR A 607 -11.75 3.11 -0.11
CA THR A 607 -12.65 2.63 -1.17
C THR A 607 -12.65 1.11 -1.31
N LEU A 608 -13.52 0.56 -2.17
CA LEU A 608 -13.48 -0.84 -2.61
C LEU A 608 -13.43 -1.83 -1.43
N GLY A 609 -14.34 -1.60 -0.47
CA GLY A 609 -14.50 -2.42 0.74
C GLY A 609 -13.40 -2.26 1.81
N ASN A 610 -12.48 -1.30 1.69
CA ASN A 610 -11.34 -1.20 2.63
C ASN A 610 -11.77 -0.90 4.08
N VAL A 611 -12.80 -0.06 4.24
CA VAL A 611 -13.21 0.47 5.55
C VAL A 611 -14.64 0.03 5.86
N ASN A 612 -14.88 -0.32 7.12
CA ASN A 612 -16.21 -0.48 7.68
C ASN A 612 -16.70 0.88 8.21
N CYS A 613 -17.36 1.65 7.35
CA CYS A 613 -17.95 2.96 7.67
C CYS A 613 -19.46 2.95 7.41
N THR A 614 -20.22 3.71 8.19
CA THR A 614 -21.63 3.99 7.93
C THR A 614 -21.91 5.45 8.23
N ARG A 615 -22.24 6.22 7.20
CA ARG A 615 -22.69 7.62 7.33
C ARG A 615 -24.18 7.67 7.63
N GLN A 616 -24.67 8.79 8.15
CA GLN A 616 -26.09 8.99 8.44
C GLN A 616 -26.95 8.73 7.18
N ASN A 617 -27.97 7.87 7.30
CA ASN A 617 -28.89 7.46 6.23
C ASN A 617 -28.26 6.77 5.00
N ALA A 618 -26.99 6.34 5.11
CA ALA A 618 -26.28 5.59 4.08
C ALA A 618 -26.15 4.11 4.43
N THR A 619 -25.94 3.27 3.40
CA THR A 619 -25.54 1.89 3.64
C THR A 619 -24.06 1.78 3.96
N ASN A 620 -23.71 0.74 4.71
CA ASN A 620 -22.35 0.52 5.14
C ASN A 620 -21.41 0.21 3.95
N THR A 621 -20.22 0.82 3.96
CA THR A 621 -19.24 0.77 2.87
C THR A 621 -18.58 -0.60 2.68
N ALA A 622 -18.63 -1.47 3.69
CA ALA A 622 -18.09 -2.83 3.61
C ALA A 622 -18.94 -3.78 2.74
N TYR A 623 -20.22 -3.45 2.50
CA TYR A 623 -21.11 -4.25 1.64
C TYR A 623 -21.15 -3.68 0.21
N THR A 624 -21.35 -4.55 -0.76
CA THR A 624 -21.47 -4.18 -2.18
C THR A 624 -22.81 -3.53 -2.52
N GLU A 625 -23.85 -3.77 -1.73
CA GLU A 625 -25.22 -3.34 -2.03
C GLU A 625 -25.62 -2.04 -1.30
N GLY A 626 -26.59 -1.34 -1.87
CA GLY A 626 -27.18 -0.12 -1.32
C GLY A 626 -26.41 1.15 -1.63
N TRP A 627 -27.09 2.28 -1.44
CA TRP A 627 -26.55 3.61 -1.71
C TRP A 627 -25.73 4.15 -0.54
N ALA A 628 -24.52 4.63 -0.82
CA ALA A 628 -23.59 5.14 0.20
C ALA A 628 -23.42 6.67 0.13
N ILE A 629 -23.44 7.25 -1.07
CA ILE A 629 -23.29 8.68 -1.32
C ILE A 629 -24.64 9.31 -1.62
N LYS A 630 -25.48 8.68 -2.44
CA LYS A 630 -26.81 9.22 -2.83
C LYS A 630 -27.68 9.59 -1.62
N THR A 631 -27.63 8.79 -0.55
CA THR A 631 -28.50 8.96 0.63
C THR A 631 -27.75 9.43 1.88
N ALA A 632 -26.42 9.56 1.81
CA ALA A 632 -25.63 10.02 2.94
C ALA A 632 -25.94 11.48 3.29
N GLN A 633 -26.06 11.77 4.57
CA GLN A 633 -26.28 13.12 5.10
C GLN A 633 -25.09 13.58 5.93
N TYR A 634 -24.86 14.90 5.97
CA TYR A 634 -23.90 15.47 6.93
C TYR A 634 -24.35 15.13 8.35
N ASP A 635 -23.40 14.70 9.18
CA ASP A 635 -23.67 14.19 10.53
C ASP A 635 -24.47 15.22 11.34
N GLU A 636 -25.52 14.76 12.03
CA GLU A 636 -26.43 15.57 12.85
C GLU A 636 -27.26 16.61 12.07
N THR A 637 -27.26 16.57 10.74
CA THR A 637 -28.09 17.42 9.88
C THR A 637 -29.13 16.59 9.10
N THR A 638 -30.07 17.25 8.43
CA THR A 638 -30.96 16.61 7.43
C THR A 638 -30.46 16.81 6.00
N MET A 639 -29.29 17.42 5.82
CA MET A 639 -28.76 17.77 4.52
C MET A 639 -28.07 16.58 3.88
N THR A 640 -28.56 16.15 2.72
CA THR A 640 -27.85 15.21 1.85
C THR A 640 -26.48 15.80 1.52
N ASN A 641 -25.44 14.96 1.48
CA ASN A 641 -24.11 15.39 1.08
C ASN A 641 -24.14 16.04 -0.31
N ILE A 642 -23.15 16.86 -0.60
CA ILE A 642 -23.17 17.73 -1.79
C ILE A 642 -23.36 16.94 -3.09
N LEU A 643 -22.71 15.79 -3.27
CA LEU A 643 -22.81 14.99 -4.49
C LEU A 643 -24.17 14.28 -4.61
N GLY A 644 -24.68 13.74 -3.51
CA GLY A 644 -26.01 13.10 -3.47
C GLY A 644 -27.15 14.09 -3.72
N GLN A 645 -26.94 15.37 -3.41
CA GLN A 645 -27.94 16.42 -3.60
C GLN A 645 -28.37 16.60 -5.06
N GLY A 646 -27.56 16.19 -6.04
CA GLY A 646 -27.95 16.20 -7.46
C GLY A 646 -29.24 15.44 -7.78
N PHE A 647 -29.57 14.39 -7.01
CA PHE A 647 -30.83 13.63 -7.19
C PHE A 647 -32.07 14.37 -6.69
N SER A 648 -31.92 15.50 -6.00
CA SER A 648 -33.03 16.35 -5.56
C SER A 648 -33.32 17.49 -6.53
N VAL A 649 -32.57 17.56 -7.65
CA VAL A 649 -32.72 18.60 -8.67
C VAL A 649 -33.72 18.14 -9.74
N GLU A 650 -34.76 18.93 -9.93
CA GLU A 650 -35.85 18.69 -10.88
C GLU A 650 -35.61 19.40 -12.23
N GLY A 651 -36.27 18.90 -13.28
CA GLY A 651 -36.11 19.41 -14.65
C GLY A 651 -35.01 18.70 -15.44
N THR A 652 -34.62 19.28 -16.56
CA THR A 652 -33.67 18.68 -17.50
C THR A 652 -32.57 19.66 -17.88
N THR A 653 -31.41 19.13 -18.26
CA THR A 653 -30.31 19.87 -18.89
C THR A 653 -30.76 20.45 -20.24
N ALA A 654 -29.93 21.29 -20.85
CA ALA A 654 -30.15 21.80 -22.20
C ALA A 654 -30.32 20.70 -23.27
N ASN A 655 -29.78 19.50 -23.02
CA ASN A 655 -29.90 18.33 -23.89
C ASN A 655 -31.13 17.45 -23.58
N GLY A 656 -31.97 17.84 -22.62
CA GLY A 656 -33.20 17.12 -22.27
C GLY A 656 -32.99 15.94 -21.33
N GLU A 657 -31.89 15.90 -20.57
CA GLU A 657 -31.59 14.82 -19.61
C GLU A 657 -31.89 15.27 -18.17
N THR A 658 -32.56 14.43 -17.38
CA THR A 658 -32.60 14.61 -15.92
C THR A 658 -31.24 14.25 -15.29
N PHE A 659 -31.02 14.58 -14.02
CA PHE A 659 -29.79 14.15 -13.33
C PHE A 659 -29.64 12.62 -13.31
N GLU A 660 -30.74 11.89 -13.11
CA GLU A 660 -30.75 10.42 -13.12
C GLU A 660 -30.43 9.88 -14.53
N ASP A 661 -30.86 10.55 -15.59
CA ASP A 661 -30.51 10.19 -16.97
C ASP A 661 -29.01 10.37 -17.23
N VAL A 662 -28.42 11.48 -16.79
CA VAL A 662 -26.97 11.73 -16.90
C VAL A 662 -26.18 10.64 -16.15
N VAL A 663 -26.58 10.33 -14.91
CA VAL A 663 -25.96 9.25 -14.12
C VAL A 663 -26.08 7.91 -14.83
N LYS A 664 -27.26 7.58 -15.37
CA LYS A 664 -27.48 6.32 -16.09
C LYS A 664 -26.66 6.24 -17.38
N ARG A 665 -26.55 7.34 -18.12
CA ARG A 665 -25.73 7.44 -19.34
C ARG A 665 -24.26 7.19 -19.00
N LEU A 666 -23.68 8.00 -18.10
CA LEU A 666 -22.27 7.86 -17.70
C LEU A 666 -21.98 6.47 -17.12
N TRP A 667 -22.90 5.88 -16.35
CA TRP A 667 -22.73 4.53 -15.83
C TRP A 667 -22.55 3.50 -16.96
N ASN A 668 -23.42 3.50 -17.95
CA ASN A 668 -23.41 2.50 -19.02
C ASN A 668 -22.33 2.78 -20.08
N ASP A 669 -22.10 4.05 -20.39
CA ASP A 669 -21.21 4.46 -21.49
C ASP A 669 -19.74 4.53 -21.06
N ASP A 670 -19.47 4.92 -19.79
CA ASP A 670 -18.11 5.14 -19.29
C ASP A 670 -17.72 4.14 -18.20
N PHE A 671 -18.54 3.98 -17.16
CA PHE A 671 -18.15 3.21 -15.97
C PHE A 671 -18.16 1.70 -16.21
N VAL A 672 -19.22 1.13 -16.80
CA VAL A 672 -19.29 -0.31 -17.08
C VAL A 672 -18.13 -0.78 -17.97
N PRO A 673 -17.81 -0.10 -19.10
CA PRO A 673 -16.63 -0.42 -19.89
C PRO A 673 -15.32 -0.34 -19.10
N ALA A 674 -15.13 0.70 -18.28
CA ALA A 674 -13.95 0.85 -17.44
C ALA A 674 -13.86 -0.26 -16.36
N ILE A 675 -14.98 -0.69 -15.79
CA ILE A 675 -15.03 -1.80 -14.82
C ILE A 675 -14.66 -3.13 -15.49
N SER A 676 -15.08 -3.36 -16.74
CA SER A 676 -14.62 -4.52 -17.52
C SER A 676 -13.09 -4.52 -17.71
N VAL A 677 -12.44 -3.36 -17.79
CA VAL A 677 -10.96 -3.28 -17.80
C VAL A 677 -10.41 -3.74 -16.45
N LEU A 678 -10.95 -3.24 -15.33
CA LEU A 678 -10.54 -3.65 -13.99
C LEU A 678 -10.68 -5.17 -13.77
N LYS A 679 -11.72 -5.78 -14.35
CA LYS A 679 -11.96 -7.23 -14.34
C LYS A 679 -11.06 -8.04 -15.30
N GLY A 680 -10.33 -7.37 -16.19
CA GLY A 680 -9.53 -8.03 -17.23
C GLY A 680 -10.36 -8.60 -18.38
N GLU A 681 -11.61 -8.15 -18.54
CA GLU A 681 -12.52 -8.55 -19.62
C GLU A 681 -12.33 -7.69 -20.89
N SER A 682 -11.80 -6.49 -20.74
CA SER A 682 -11.52 -5.54 -21.84
C SER A 682 -10.17 -4.84 -21.63
N ALA A 683 -9.69 -4.15 -22.67
CA ALA A 683 -8.51 -3.29 -22.59
C ALA A 683 -8.93 -1.83 -22.39
N ALA A 684 -8.09 -1.05 -21.70
CA ALA A 684 -8.29 0.39 -21.53
C ALA A 684 -8.31 1.15 -22.86
N ASN A 685 -9.12 2.20 -22.94
CA ASN A 685 -9.25 3.03 -24.12
C ASN A 685 -8.17 4.11 -24.18
N GLY A 686 -6.91 3.70 -24.33
CA GLY A 686 -5.77 4.61 -24.47
C GLY A 686 -5.40 5.39 -23.20
N THR A 687 -5.97 5.01 -22.04
CA THR A 687 -5.61 5.59 -20.74
C THR A 687 -4.62 4.70 -19.97
N ARG A 688 -4.39 5.04 -18.70
CA ARG A 688 -3.48 4.34 -17.79
C ARG A 688 -4.15 3.21 -16.98
N LEU A 689 -5.46 3.03 -17.09
CA LEU A 689 -6.19 1.97 -16.38
C LEU A 689 -5.67 0.57 -16.75
N LYS A 690 -5.66 -0.33 -15.76
CA LYS A 690 -5.23 -1.72 -15.88
C LYS A 690 -6.23 -2.64 -15.21
N SER A 691 -6.15 -3.94 -15.50
CA SER A 691 -6.85 -4.93 -14.69
C SER A 691 -6.27 -5.01 -13.27
N VAL A 692 -7.07 -5.46 -12.30
CA VAL A 692 -6.62 -5.69 -10.92
C VAL A 692 -5.42 -6.66 -10.88
N GLU A 693 -5.38 -7.64 -11.79
CA GLU A 693 -4.28 -8.59 -11.89
C GLU A 693 -2.99 -7.94 -12.44
N GLU A 694 -3.10 -6.99 -13.37
CA GLU A 694 -1.93 -6.20 -13.77
C GLU A 694 -1.44 -5.28 -12.65
N TYR A 695 -2.35 -4.68 -11.86
CA TYR A 695 -1.95 -3.89 -10.69
C TYR A 695 -1.25 -4.73 -9.62
N ARG A 696 -1.69 -5.98 -9.39
CA ARG A 696 -1.02 -6.95 -8.49
C ARG A 696 0.46 -7.11 -8.83
N ASN A 697 0.80 -7.01 -10.11
CA ASN A 697 2.14 -7.25 -10.64
C ASN A 697 3.03 -5.99 -10.70
N ILE A 698 2.56 -4.82 -10.28
CA ILE A 698 3.35 -3.58 -10.35
C ILE A 698 4.51 -3.57 -9.35
N SER A 699 4.26 -3.94 -8.08
CA SER A 699 5.33 -3.96 -7.07
C SER A 699 5.09 -4.99 -5.95
N PRO A 700 4.85 -6.28 -6.28
CA PRO A 700 4.54 -7.31 -5.29
C PRO A 700 5.64 -7.52 -4.25
N ASN A 701 6.93 -7.47 -4.60
CA ASN A 701 8.05 -7.63 -3.66
C ASN A 701 8.10 -6.46 -2.69
N ALA A 702 7.99 -5.21 -3.19
CA ALA A 702 7.95 -4.01 -2.37
C ALA A 702 6.76 -4.04 -1.39
N SER A 703 5.57 -4.41 -1.88
CA SER A 703 4.36 -4.52 -1.07
C SER A 703 4.49 -5.59 0.01
N ASN A 704 4.98 -6.79 -0.32
CA ASN A 704 5.20 -7.88 0.63
C ASN A 704 6.21 -7.52 1.72
N PHE A 705 7.32 -6.88 1.34
CA PHE A 705 8.32 -6.44 2.31
C PHE A 705 7.80 -5.29 3.18
N ASN A 706 7.01 -4.39 2.61
CA ASN A 706 6.35 -3.31 3.33
C ASN A 706 5.39 -3.85 4.40
N TYR A 707 4.65 -4.91 4.09
CA TYR A 707 3.80 -5.64 5.04
C TYR A 707 4.59 -6.21 6.22
N TYR A 708 5.73 -6.82 5.92
CA TYR A 708 6.65 -7.35 6.92
C TYR A 708 7.15 -6.24 7.88
N MET A 709 7.58 -5.10 7.34
CA MET A 709 8.16 -4.01 8.13
C MET A 709 7.16 -3.33 9.04
N TRP A 710 5.96 -3.02 8.53
CA TRP A 710 5.01 -2.15 9.22
C TRP A 710 3.91 -2.90 9.97
N LYS A 711 3.84 -4.24 9.83
CA LYS A 711 2.86 -5.13 10.50
C LYS A 711 1.44 -4.57 10.44
N PHE A 712 0.93 -4.33 9.23
CA PHE A 712 -0.43 -3.80 9.06
C PHE A 712 -1.46 -4.75 9.71
N GLN A 713 -2.24 -4.21 10.65
CA GLN A 713 -3.33 -4.93 11.33
C GLN A 713 -4.67 -4.75 10.63
N TRP A 714 -4.74 -3.92 9.59
CA TRP A 714 -5.98 -3.59 8.90
C TRP A 714 -6.33 -4.67 7.87
N PHE A 715 -7.13 -5.64 8.31
CA PHE A 715 -7.88 -6.50 7.42
C PHE A 715 -9.30 -5.96 7.26
N PRO A 716 -9.78 -5.75 6.02
CA PRO A 716 -11.13 -5.33 5.77
C PRO A 716 -12.09 -6.35 6.36
N TYR A 717 -13.33 -5.93 6.57
CA TYR A 717 -14.37 -6.74 7.21
C TYR A 717 -14.91 -7.81 6.25
N PHE A 718 -14.03 -8.71 5.77
CA PHE A 718 -14.29 -9.66 4.68
C PHE A 718 -15.35 -10.71 5.03
N GLN A 719 -15.59 -10.94 6.32
CA GLN A 719 -16.63 -11.85 6.82
C GLN A 719 -18.03 -11.48 6.28
N ASN A 720 -18.24 -10.21 5.92
CA ASN A 720 -19.51 -9.72 5.40
C ASN A 720 -19.78 -10.07 3.92
N LEU A 721 -18.77 -10.47 3.14
CA LEU A 721 -18.97 -10.98 1.77
C LEU A 721 -19.23 -12.49 1.72
N GLY A 722 -19.10 -13.20 2.85
CA GLY A 722 -19.30 -14.66 2.93
C GLY A 722 -18.15 -15.51 2.40
N GLY A 723 -17.03 -14.90 1.97
CA GLY A 723 -15.84 -15.59 1.46
C GLY A 723 -14.77 -15.89 2.54
N SER A 724 -13.89 -16.85 2.25
CA SER A 724 -12.68 -17.13 3.04
C SER A 724 -11.45 -16.56 2.33
N TYR A 725 -10.88 -15.48 2.88
CA TYR A 725 -9.70 -14.81 2.34
C TYR A 725 -8.49 -15.03 3.24
N THR A 726 -7.30 -15.09 2.65
CA THR A 726 -6.04 -15.20 3.40
C THR A 726 -5.69 -13.88 4.08
N TYR A 727 -4.98 -13.96 5.21
CA TYR A 727 -4.54 -12.78 5.96
C TYR A 727 -3.18 -12.26 5.44
N ASP A 728 -3.08 -12.07 4.13
CA ASP A 728 -1.91 -11.58 3.41
C ASP A 728 -2.33 -10.63 2.27
N LEU A 729 -1.36 -10.12 1.51
CA LEU A 729 -1.59 -9.22 0.39
C LEU A 729 -2.51 -9.85 -0.67
N ASP A 730 -2.36 -11.15 -0.94
CA ASP A 730 -3.16 -11.83 -1.95
C ASP A 730 -4.64 -11.91 -1.53
N GLY A 731 -4.91 -12.23 -0.26
CA GLY A 731 -6.27 -12.26 0.27
C GLY A 731 -6.94 -10.87 0.25
N GLN A 732 -6.19 -9.81 0.51
CA GLN A 732 -6.64 -8.43 0.43
C GLN A 732 -7.05 -8.02 -0.99
N LEU A 733 -6.22 -8.37 -1.98
CA LEU A 733 -6.50 -8.11 -3.39
C LEU A 733 -7.69 -8.92 -3.90
N ASN A 734 -7.79 -10.19 -3.51
CA ASN A 734 -8.93 -11.05 -3.87
C ASN A 734 -10.24 -10.51 -3.28
N TYR A 735 -10.22 -10.08 -2.02
CA TYR A 735 -11.39 -9.44 -1.40
C TYR A 735 -11.81 -8.17 -2.15
N MET A 736 -10.85 -7.29 -2.47
CA MET A 736 -11.12 -6.05 -3.22
C MET A 736 -11.73 -6.34 -4.60
N TYR A 737 -11.23 -7.36 -5.30
CA TYR A 737 -11.74 -7.80 -6.60
C TYR A 737 -13.18 -8.31 -6.50
N ASP A 738 -13.46 -9.24 -5.58
CA ASP A 738 -14.80 -9.80 -5.39
C ASP A 738 -15.81 -8.71 -4.99
N TRP A 739 -15.39 -7.79 -4.12
CA TRP A 739 -16.19 -6.63 -3.73
C TRP A 739 -16.54 -5.77 -4.94
N LEU A 740 -15.56 -5.46 -5.80
CA LEU A 740 -15.75 -4.68 -7.02
C LEU A 740 -16.76 -5.33 -7.96
N VAL A 741 -16.65 -6.64 -8.19
CA VAL A 741 -17.57 -7.40 -9.06
C VAL A 741 -18.99 -7.40 -8.49
N GLY A 742 -19.13 -7.64 -7.19
CA GLY A 742 -20.44 -7.59 -6.53
C GLY A 742 -21.06 -6.18 -6.58
N ARG A 743 -20.23 -5.14 -6.47
CA ARG A 743 -20.68 -3.74 -6.52
C ARG A 743 -21.16 -3.34 -7.90
N GLU A 744 -20.43 -3.69 -8.96
CA GLU A 744 -20.84 -3.50 -10.36
C GLU A 744 -22.20 -4.14 -10.61
N LYS A 745 -22.35 -5.42 -10.23
CA LYS A 745 -23.59 -6.17 -10.41
C LYS A 745 -24.78 -5.45 -9.77
N TRP A 746 -24.63 -5.02 -8.52
CA TRP A 746 -25.69 -4.32 -7.81
C TRP A 746 -25.99 -2.95 -8.43
N MET A 747 -24.98 -2.13 -8.72
CA MET A 747 -25.17 -0.78 -9.26
C MET A 747 -25.78 -0.81 -10.66
N THR A 748 -25.35 -1.72 -11.53
CA THR A 748 -25.96 -1.92 -12.85
C THR A 748 -27.44 -2.23 -12.70
N SER A 749 -27.81 -3.12 -11.78
CA SER A 749 -29.22 -3.43 -11.53
C SER A 749 -29.99 -2.24 -10.93
N ALA A 750 -29.41 -1.53 -9.97
CA ALA A 750 -30.06 -0.42 -9.28
C ALA A 750 -30.25 0.82 -10.18
N ILE A 751 -29.25 1.17 -11.00
CA ILE A 751 -29.27 2.31 -11.93
C ILE A 751 -30.18 2.01 -13.13
N ASN A 752 -30.08 0.82 -13.71
CA ASN A 752 -30.89 0.44 -14.86
C ASN A 752 -32.29 -0.07 -14.47
N LYS A 753 -32.58 -0.20 -13.17
CA LYS A 753 -33.83 -0.74 -12.60
C LYS A 753 -34.13 -2.16 -13.11
N ILE A 754 -33.09 -3.00 -13.20
CA ILE A 754 -33.17 -4.39 -13.65
C ILE A 754 -33.72 -5.27 -12.53
N ILE A 755 -34.70 -6.13 -12.84
CA ILE A 755 -35.29 -7.09 -11.90
C ILE A 755 -34.71 -8.48 -12.18
N GLU A 756 -33.98 -9.08 -11.23
CA GLU A 756 -33.51 -10.46 -11.37
C GLU A 756 -34.68 -11.46 -11.28
N VAL A 757 -34.81 -12.33 -12.29
CA VAL A 757 -35.78 -13.45 -12.30
C VAL A 757 -35.01 -14.74 -11.90
N PRO A 758 -35.46 -15.51 -10.88
CA PRO A 758 -34.80 -16.75 -10.43
C PRO A 758 -34.73 -17.86 -11.52
N GLU A 759 -34.06 -18.98 -11.25
CA GLU A 759 -33.81 -20.06 -12.24
C GLU A 759 -34.98 -21.04 -12.50
N ASP A 760 -36.20 -20.74 -12.09
CA ASP A 760 -37.34 -21.68 -12.22
C ASP A 760 -37.87 -21.81 -13.67
N ASN A 761 -38.71 -22.82 -13.91
CA ASN A 761 -39.53 -22.90 -15.13
C ASN A 761 -40.68 -21.88 -15.04
N TYR A 762 -40.73 -20.94 -15.99
CA TYR A 762 -41.72 -19.87 -16.03
C TYR A 762 -42.72 -20.03 -17.17
N TYR A 763 -43.95 -19.61 -16.88
CA TYR A 763 -45.07 -19.64 -17.81
C TYR A 763 -45.62 -18.24 -18.01
N LEU A 764 -45.97 -17.93 -19.25
CA LEU A 764 -46.71 -16.72 -19.61
C LEU A 764 -48.20 -17.05 -19.72
N THR A 765 -49.05 -16.29 -19.03
CA THR A 765 -50.50 -16.28 -19.30
C THR A 765 -50.96 -14.89 -19.70
N GLY A 766 -51.92 -14.84 -20.62
CA GLY A 766 -52.60 -13.60 -20.97
C GLY A 766 -54.00 -13.84 -21.52
N VAL A 767 -54.83 -12.80 -21.44
CA VAL A 767 -56.14 -12.75 -22.11
C VAL A 767 -55.90 -12.19 -23.52
N GLY A 768 -56.50 -12.80 -24.55
CA GLY A 768 -56.38 -12.34 -25.95
C GLY A 768 -55.64 -13.29 -26.91
N PHE A 769 -55.14 -14.44 -26.46
CA PHE A 769 -54.55 -15.47 -27.32
C PHE A 769 -55.64 -16.33 -27.98
N GLY A 770 -56.32 -15.81 -29.00
CA GLY A 770 -57.15 -16.57 -29.94
C GLY A 770 -57.94 -17.76 -29.36
N GLY A 771 -59.12 -17.47 -28.78
CA GLY A 771 -60.08 -18.47 -28.29
C GLY A 771 -60.21 -18.49 -26.76
N TRP A 772 -61.45 -18.64 -26.27
CA TRP A 772 -61.82 -18.54 -24.85
C TRP A 772 -60.96 -19.45 -23.93
N GLY A 773 -60.14 -18.82 -23.08
CA GLY A 773 -59.35 -19.47 -22.02
C GLY A 773 -57.91 -18.95 -21.95
N ALA A 774 -57.36 -18.77 -20.75
CA ALA A 774 -55.93 -18.47 -20.57
C ALA A 774 -55.10 -19.65 -21.11
N LYS A 775 -54.23 -19.40 -22.10
CA LYS A 775 -53.22 -20.36 -22.53
C LYS A 775 -51.92 -20.08 -21.80
N GLU A 776 -51.32 -21.14 -21.27
CA GLU A 776 -50.00 -21.12 -20.66
C GLU A 776 -48.97 -21.42 -21.74
N TYR A 777 -47.97 -20.56 -21.87
CA TYR A 777 -46.84 -20.79 -22.76
C TYR A 777 -45.58 -20.94 -21.91
N MET A 778 -44.92 -22.08 -22.06
CA MET A 778 -43.65 -22.36 -21.40
C MET A 778 -42.55 -21.54 -22.04
N LEU A 779 -41.84 -20.75 -21.25
CA LEU A 779 -40.69 -19.99 -21.69
C LEU A 779 -39.50 -20.94 -21.90
N THR A 780 -38.89 -20.93 -23.08
CA THR A 780 -37.75 -21.83 -23.39
C THR A 780 -36.43 -21.13 -23.10
N LYS A 781 -35.58 -21.72 -22.24
CA LYS A 781 -34.24 -21.19 -21.93
C LYS A 781 -33.24 -21.53 -23.05
N ALA A 782 -32.68 -20.51 -23.68
CA ALA A 782 -31.61 -20.62 -24.67
C ALA A 782 -30.22 -20.73 -24.00
N GLU A 783 -29.22 -21.16 -24.77
CA GLU A 783 -27.85 -21.45 -24.27
C GLU A 783 -27.14 -20.24 -23.64
N ASN A 784 -27.52 -19.02 -24.02
CA ASN A 784 -27.01 -17.77 -23.47
C ASN A 784 -27.76 -17.30 -22.20
N GLY A 785 -28.60 -18.15 -21.61
CA GLY A 785 -29.39 -17.82 -20.42
C GLY A 785 -30.63 -16.96 -20.70
N SER A 786 -30.93 -16.68 -21.97
CA SER A 786 -32.15 -15.98 -22.36
C SER A 786 -33.37 -16.91 -22.36
N TYR A 787 -34.57 -16.39 -22.14
CA TYR A 787 -35.83 -17.13 -22.39
C TYR A 787 -36.50 -16.61 -23.68
N THR A 788 -37.27 -17.42 -24.39
CA THR A 788 -37.99 -16.98 -25.61
C THR A 788 -39.39 -17.57 -25.68
N ILE A 789 -40.29 -16.85 -26.36
CA ILE A 789 -41.64 -17.30 -26.69
C ILE A 789 -42.10 -16.73 -28.04
N ASP A 790 -42.60 -17.59 -28.92
CA ASP A 790 -43.24 -17.19 -30.17
C ASP A 790 -44.76 -17.11 -29.96
N VAL A 791 -45.32 -15.89 -30.04
CA VAL A 791 -46.77 -15.70 -29.97
C VAL A 791 -47.27 -14.77 -31.07
N LYS A 792 -48.46 -15.11 -31.60
CA LYS A 792 -49.16 -14.28 -32.58
C LYS A 792 -50.23 -13.46 -31.87
N LEU A 793 -50.09 -12.14 -31.88
CA LEU A 793 -51.07 -11.21 -31.33
C LEU A 793 -52.14 -10.88 -32.40
N LEU A 794 -53.37 -10.64 -31.95
CA LEU A 794 -54.53 -10.30 -32.76
C LEU A 794 -54.75 -8.80 -32.72
N LYS A 795 -55.16 -8.24 -33.86
CA LYS A 795 -55.52 -6.83 -34.00
C LYS A 795 -56.63 -6.42 -33.02
N ASP A 796 -56.59 -5.17 -32.55
CA ASP A 796 -57.60 -4.54 -31.67
C ASP A 796 -57.92 -5.34 -30.40
N THR A 797 -56.97 -6.13 -29.90
CA THR A 797 -57.13 -6.98 -28.72
C THR A 797 -56.23 -6.48 -27.59
N GLU A 798 -56.82 -6.31 -26.40
CA GLU A 798 -56.11 -5.89 -25.20
C GLU A 798 -55.32 -7.08 -24.60
N TYR A 799 -54.05 -6.86 -24.27
CA TYR A 799 -53.16 -7.89 -23.73
C TYR A 799 -52.69 -7.52 -22.33
N THR A 800 -52.83 -8.47 -21.41
CA THR A 800 -52.23 -8.40 -20.06
C THR A 800 -51.40 -9.65 -19.85
N PHE A 801 -50.15 -9.48 -19.45
CA PHE A 801 -49.22 -10.59 -19.23
C PHE A 801 -49.02 -10.86 -17.74
N LYS A 802 -48.96 -12.14 -17.38
CA LYS A 802 -48.54 -12.62 -16.07
C LYS A 802 -47.47 -13.68 -16.23
N ILE A 803 -46.34 -13.49 -15.57
CA ILE A 803 -45.24 -14.46 -15.49
C ILE A 803 -45.34 -15.17 -14.15
N PHE A 804 -45.37 -16.49 -14.13
CA PHE A 804 -45.42 -17.28 -12.90
C PHE A 804 -44.56 -18.55 -13.00
N ASN A 805 -44.13 -19.08 -11.84
CA ASN A 805 -43.41 -20.36 -11.76
C ASN A 805 -44.39 -21.56 -11.82
N GLU A 806 -43.88 -22.80 -11.95
CA GLU A 806 -44.70 -24.04 -12.01
C GLU A 806 -45.79 -24.16 -10.93
N ASN A 807 -45.58 -23.54 -9.76
CA ASN A 807 -46.49 -23.59 -8.62
C ASN A 807 -47.48 -22.41 -8.56
N GLY A 808 -47.46 -21.50 -9.55
CA GLY A 808 -48.36 -20.34 -9.63
C GLY A 808 -48.21 -19.32 -8.51
N THR A 809 -47.10 -19.34 -7.77
CA THR A 809 -47.02 -18.69 -6.44
C THR A 809 -46.42 -17.28 -6.48
N ASN A 810 -45.61 -16.95 -7.49
CA ASN A 810 -45.05 -15.62 -7.70
C ASN A 810 -45.51 -15.08 -9.05
N TYR A 811 -46.02 -13.84 -9.11
CA TYR A 811 -46.46 -13.22 -10.35
C TYR A 811 -45.89 -11.82 -10.56
N TYR A 812 -45.51 -11.52 -11.80
CA TYR A 812 -45.09 -10.19 -12.25
C TYR A 812 -46.13 -9.65 -13.24
N THR A 813 -46.56 -8.40 -13.05
CA THR A 813 -47.53 -7.70 -13.92
C THR A 813 -46.86 -6.50 -14.58
N ALA A 814 -47.00 -6.37 -15.90
CA ALA A 814 -46.57 -5.20 -16.66
C ALA A 814 -47.80 -4.40 -17.14
N ASP A 815 -47.81 -3.09 -16.89
CA ASP A 815 -48.84 -2.12 -17.32
C ASP A 815 -48.23 -1.25 -18.43
N LEU A 816 -48.81 -1.27 -19.63
CA LEU A 816 -48.29 -0.55 -20.79
C LEU A 816 -49.15 0.69 -21.02
N ARG A 817 -48.62 1.89 -20.73
CA ARG A 817 -49.22 3.17 -21.13
C ARG A 817 -48.13 4.13 -21.58
N ASP A 818 -48.16 4.47 -22.87
CA ASP A 818 -48.11 5.82 -23.46
C ASP A 818 -47.55 5.74 -24.90
N GLU A 819 -48.18 6.46 -25.82
CA GLU A 819 -48.17 6.27 -27.28
C GLU A 819 -47.06 7.02 -28.04
N THR A 820 -45.95 7.40 -27.41
CA THR A 820 -44.85 8.06 -28.17
C THR A 820 -43.41 7.66 -27.84
N THR A 821 -43.15 6.85 -26.81
CA THR A 821 -41.85 6.19 -26.64
C THR A 821 -42.00 5.02 -25.69
N ALA A 822 -41.86 3.78 -26.16
CA ALA A 822 -41.67 2.66 -25.25
C ALA A 822 -40.24 2.68 -24.69
N LYS A 823 -39.96 3.67 -23.84
CA LYS A 823 -38.80 3.75 -22.94
C LYS A 823 -39.28 3.30 -21.55
N TYR A 824 -38.54 2.34 -20.98
CA TYR A 824 -38.43 1.96 -19.55
C TYR A 824 -39.62 2.27 -18.63
N LEU A 825 -40.35 1.25 -18.18
CA LEU A 825 -41.38 1.41 -17.15
C LEU A 825 -40.83 1.20 -15.74
N SER A 826 -41.06 2.20 -14.90
CA SER A 826 -40.97 2.19 -13.44
C SER A 826 -42.25 1.61 -12.80
N TYR A 827 -42.09 0.93 -11.65
CA TYR A 827 -43.20 0.56 -10.78
C TYR A 827 -43.52 1.68 -9.79
N GLU A 828 -44.78 2.13 -9.76
CA GLU A 828 -45.40 2.65 -8.53
C GLU A 828 -46.73 1.94 -8.29
N SER A 829 -46.95 1.48 -7.06
CA SER A 829 -48.20 0.89 -6.64
C SER A 829 -49.27 1.96 -6.44
N ALA A 830 -50.38 1.87 -7.19
CA ALA A 830 -51.75 1.80 -6.67
C ALA A 830 -52.76 2.07 -7.80
N ASN A 831 -53.64 1.09 -8.04
CA ASN A 831 -54.97 1.17 -8.65
C ASN A 831 -55.22 2.30 -9.69
N ASN A 832 -55.28 1.93 -10.98
CA ASN A 832 -56.38 2.28 -11.93
C ASN A 832 -56.00 1.89 -13.36
N ASN A 833 -56.75 0.99 -14.00
CA ASN A 833 -56.56 0.45 -15.37
C ASN A 833 -56.51 1.53 -16.48
N ALA A 834 -55.70 1.30 -17.53
CA ALA A 834 -55.92 1.88 -18.86
C ALA A 834 -55.45 0.91 -19.96
N THR A 835 -56.01 1.09 -21.16
CA THR A 835 -56.07 0.11 -22.27
C THR A 835 -55.22 0.56 -23.46
N ILE A 836 -54.54 -0.40 -24.13
CA ILE A 836 -53.85 -0.19 -25.43
C ILE A 836 -54.60 -0.92 -26.54
N THR A 837 -54.72 -0.28 -27.72
CA THR A 837 -55.28 -0.87 -28.94
C THR A 837 -54.30 -0.68 -30.12
N PRO A 838 -53.54 -1.71 -30.56
CA PRO A 838 -52.59 -1.59 -31.68
C PRO A 838 -53.27 -1.64 -33.06
N SER A 839 -52.80 -0.86 -34.05
CA SER A 839 -53.51 -0.66 -35.33
C SER A 839 -53.10 -1.51 -36.55
N GLU A 840 -52.05 -2.35 -36.55
CA GLU A 840 -51.72 -3.23 -37.69
C GLU A 840 -50.84 -4.46 -37.32
N ASP A 841 -50.87 -5.53 -38.14
CA ASP A 841 -50.23 -6.84 -37.88
C ASP A 841 -48.70 -6.70 -37.66
N LEU A 842 -48.24 -6.93 -36.43
CA LEU A 842 -46.85 -6.83 -36.01
C LEU A 842 -46.29 -8.21 -35.65
N ASP A 843 -45.16 -8.59 -36.25
CA ASP A 843 -44.32 -9.66 -35.75
C ASP A 843 -43.62 -9.17 -34.48
N VAL A 844 -43.95 -9.78 -33.33
CA VAL A 844 -43.37 -9.43 -32.03
C VAL A 844 -42.42 -10.54 -31.60
N THR A 845 -41.13 -10.24 -31.53
CA THR A 845 -40.15 -11.13 -30.90
C THR A 845 -39.93 -10.67 -29.47
N ILE A 846 -40.27 -11.54 -28.51
CA ILE A 846 -40.00 -11.30 -27.09
C ILE A 846 -38.70 -12.01 -26.74
N ILE A 847 -37.62 -11.24 -26.63
CA ILE A 847 -36.30 -11.73 -26.24
C ILE A 847 -36.13 -11.48 -24.74
N PHE A 848 -35.98 -12.53 -23.95
CA PHE A 848 -35.71 -12.39 -22.51
C PHE A 848 -34.22 -12.57 -22.26
N THR A 849 -33.40 -11.55 -22.11
CA THR A 849 -31.96 -11.74 -21.84
C THR A 849 -31.72 -11.80 -20.33
N GLY A 850 -31.69 -13.01 -19.76
CA GLY A 850 -31.50 -13.22 -18.32
C GLY A 850 -32.49 -12.44 -17.46
N SER A 851 -32.10 -11.24 -17.02
CA SER A 851 -32.78 -10.35 -16.07
C SER A 851 -33.58 -9.18 -16.71
N SER A 852 -33.85 -9.21 -18.01
CA SER A 852 -34.80 -8.28 -18.65
C SER A 852 -35.62 -8.96 -19.75
N PHE A 853 -36.83 -8.45 -20.02
CA PHE A 853 -37.54 -8.74 -21.27
C PHE A 853 -37.55 -7.47 -22.13
N ILE A 854 -37.28 -7.64 -23.43
CA ILE A 854 -37.40 -6.57 -24.41
C ILE A 854 -38.65 -6.87 -25.25
N LEU A 855 -39.64 -5.98 -25.18
CA LEU A 855 -40.69 -5.89 -26.20
C LEU A 855 -40.13 -5.03 -27.33
N ARG A 856 -39.56 -5.67 -28.34
CA ARG A 856 -39.06 -4.97 -29.52
C ARG A 856 -40.18 -4.85 -30.54
N LEU A 857 -40.83 -3.69 -30.55
CA LEU A 857 -41.48 -3.19 -31.77
C LEU A 857 -40.36 -2.59 -32.61
N ILE A 858 -39.79 -3.39 -33.52
CA ILE A 858 -38.71 -2.90 -34.38
C ILE A 858 -39.36 -2.08 -35.49
N GLU A 859 -39.39 -0.76 -35.34
CA GLU A 859 -39.57 0.12 -36.49
C GLU A 859 -38.27 0.10 -37.28
N ASN A 860 -38.24 -0.70 -38.33
CA ASN A 860 -37.03 -0.88 -39.13
C ASN A 860 -36.92 0.34 -40.05
N LYS A 861 -35.83 1.11 -39.90
CA LYS A 861 -35.57 2.31 -40.70
C LYS A 861 -34.91 1.93 -42.00
N LEU A 862 -35.13 2.72 -43.06
CA LEU A 862 -34.37 2.59 -44.29
C LEU A 862 -32.87 2.73 -43.95
N GLY A 863 -32.07 1.70 -44.25
CA GLY A 863 -30.66 1.58 -43.84
C GLY A 863 -30.35 0.64 -42.66
N ASP A 864 -31.35 0.19 -41.89
CA ASP A 864 -31.20 -0.77 -40.78
C ASP A 864 -31.30 -2.19 -41.33
N VAL A 865 -30.17 -2.74 -41.76
CA VAL A 865 -30.10 -3.99 -42.53
C VAL A 865 -29.88 -5.18 -41.62
N ASN A 866 -29.24 -4.98 -40.47
CA ASN A 866 -29.07 -6.02 -39.46
C ASN A 866 -30.31 -6.15 -38.54
N LEU A 867 -31.31 -5.28 -38.71
CA LEU A 867 -32.59 -5.24 -37.98
C LEU A 867 -32.39 -5.00 -36.48
N ASP A 868 -31.33 -4.27 -36.11
CA ASP A 868 -31.01 -3.93 -34.73
C ASP A 868 -31.71 -2.64 -34.25
N GLY A 869 -32.42 -1.94 -35.13
CA GLY A 869 -33.15 -0.71 -34.83
C GLY A 869 -32.33 0.57 -34.99
N SER A 870 -31.03 0.44 -35.30
CA SER A 870 -30.10 1.55 -35.54
C SER A 870 -29.57 1.50 -36.96
N VAL A 871 -29.14 2.66 -37.50
CA VAL A 871 -28.46 2.72 -38.80
C VAL A 871 -27.02 3.15 -38.54
N ASN A 872 -26.09 2.21 -38.59
CA ASN A 872 -24.68 2.45 -38.27
C ASN A 872 -23.73 1.64 -39.18
N VAL A 873 -22.42 1.71 -38.91
CA VAL A 873 -21.39 1.03 -39.72
C VAL A 873 -21.55 -0.51 -39.77
N THR A 874 -22.27 -1.10 -38.82
CA THR A 874 -22.58 -2.54 -38.79
C THR A 874 -23.57 -2.90 -39.90
N ASP A 875 -24.54 -2.05 -40.21
CA ASP A 875 -25.48 -2.24 -41.33
C ASP A 875 -24.77 -2.15 -42.68
N ALA A 876 -23.85 -1.20 -42.81
CA ALA A 876 -22.99 -1.09 -43.98
C ALA A 876 -22.15 -2.37 -44.18
N THR A 877 -21.71 -2.98 -43.08
CA THR A 877 -20.98 -4.24 -43.11
C THR A 877 -21.86 -5.40 -43.59
N GLU A 878 -23.15 -5.44 -43.21
CA GLU A 878 -24.04 -6.50 -43.70
C GLU A 878 -24.38 -6.37 -45.18
N ILE A 879 -24.55 -5.15 -45.69
CA ILE A 879 -24.66 -4.94 -47.13
C ILE A 879 -23.41 -5.47 -47.85
N GLN A 880 -22.21 -5.21 -47.33
CA GLN A 880 -20.97 -5.72 -47.93
C GLN A 880 -20.88 -7.26 -47.90
N LYS A 881 -21.28 -7.90 -46.80
CA LYS A 881 -21.34 -9.38 -46.72
C LYS A 881 -22.34 -9.97 -47.70
N TYR A 882 -23.49 -9.33 -47.89
CA TYR A 882 -24.51 -9.75 -48.85
C TYR A 882 -23.99 -9.65 -50.29
N LEU A 883 -23.33 -8.54 -50.65
CA LEU A 883 -22.71 -8.36 -51.97
C LEU A 883 -21.59 -9.38 -52.23
N ALA A 884 -20.89 -9.81 -51.18
CA ALA A 884 -19.89 -10.88 -51.24
C ALA A 884 -20.49 -12.30 -51.22
N SER A 885 -21.82 -12.45 -51.21
CA SER A 885 -22.53 -13.74 -51.10
C SER A 885 -22.19 -14.55 -49.85
N LEU A 886 -21.74 -13.88 -48.78
CA LEU A 886 -21.45 -14.51 -47.49
C LEU A 886 -22.71 -14.71 -46.63
N VAL A 887 -23.77 -13.94 -46.93
CA VAL A 887 -25.08 -13.99 -46.28
C VAL A 887 -26.19 -13.84 -47.32
N THR A 888 -27.41 -14.25 -46.97
CA THR A 888 -28.63 -14.03 -47.78
C THR A 888 -29.62 -13.17 -47.02
N PHE A 889 -30.18 -12.16 -47.67
CA PHE A 889 -31.18 -11.27 -47.06
C PHE A 889 -32.62 -11.79 -47.25
N THR A 890 -33.46 -11.47 -46.27
CA THR A 890 -34.93 -11.60 -46.36
C THR A 890 -35.53 -10.48 -47.20
N ASP A 891 -36.79 -10.63 -47.66
CA ASP A 891 -37.49 -9.60 -48.44
C ASP A 891 -37.54 -8.23 -47.72
N LYS A 892 -37.61 -8.25 -46.39
CA LYS A 892 -37.60 -7.05 -45.55
C LYS A 892 -36.22 -6.39 -45.51
N GLN A 893 -35.16 -7.15 -45.30
CA GLN A 893 -33.78 -6.62 -45.36
C GLN A 893 -33.45 -6.08 -46.74
N ILE A 894 -33.97 -6.71 -47.80
CA ILE A 894 -33.84 -6.22 -49.17
C ILE A 894 -34.50 -4.84 -49.31
N SER A 895 -35.70 -4.64 -48.75
CA SER A 895 -36.38 -3.33 -48.82
C SER A 895 -35.73 -2.23 -47.98
N LEU A 896 -34.94 -2.60 -46.97
CA LEU A 896 -34.27 -1.64 -46.09
C LEU A 896 -32.84 -1.31 -46.55
N ALA A 897 -32.20 -2.22 -47.27
CA ALA A 897 -30.83 -2.06 -47.75
C ALA A 897 -30.68 -1.14 -48.97
N ASP A 898 -31.77 -0.88 -49.71
CA ASP A 898 -31.81 0.10 -50.82
C ASP A 898 -32.09 1.50 -50.25
N ILE A 899 -31.06 2.11 -49.66
CA ILE A 899 -31.20 3.37 -48.91
C ILE A 899 -31.22 4.59 -49.83
N ASP A 900 -30.70 4.47 -51.04
CA ASP A 900 -30.78 5.53 -52.04
C ASP A 900 -32.02 5.46 -52.95
N GLY A 901 -32.75 4.34 -52.91
CA GLY A 901 -34.04 4.15 -53.55
C GLY A 901 -33.93 3.92 -55.06
N ASP A 902 -32.77 3.48 -55.56
CA ASP A 902 -32.53 3.23 -56.98
C ASP A 902 -33.02 1.85 -57.47
N GLY A 903 -33.49 1.01 -56.55
CA GLY A 903 -33.99 -0.33 -56.80
C GLY A 903 -32.91 -1.42 -56.77
N LYS A 904 -31.66 -1.11 -56.35
CA LYS A 904 -30.54 -2.06 -56.30
C LYS A 904 -29.72 -1.90 -55.02
N ILE A 905 -29.54 -3.00 -54.30
CA ILE A 905 -28.60 -3.07 -53.18
C ILE A 905 -27.16 -3.08 -53.73
N SER A 906 -26.36 -2.08 -53.38
CA SER A 906 -25.00 -1.89 -53.90
C SER A 906 -24.03 -1.34 -52.86
N ILE A 907 -22.77 -1.16 -53.24
CA ILE A 907 -21.76 -0.55 -52.35
C ILE A 907 -22.07 0.92 -52.06
N GLN A 908 -22.90 1.57 -52.88
CA GLN A 908 -23.31 2.95 -52.69
C GLN A 908 -24.21 3.09 -51.46
N ASP A 909 -25.08 2.11 -51.21
CA ASP A 909 -25.92 2.03 -50.02
C ASP A 909 -25.10 1.88 -48.73
N ALA A 910 -24.12 0.97 -48.74
CA ALA A 910 -23.20 0.80 -47.62
C ALA A 910 -22.39 2.08 -47.33
N THR A 911 -21.95 2.78 -48.38
CA THR A 911 -21.20 4.03 -48.25
C THR A 911 -22.08 5.15 -47.68
N ARG A 912 -23.35 5.19 -48.06
CA ARG A 912 -24.30 6.20 -47.57
C ARG A 912 -24.62 5.99 -46.09
N ILE A 913 -24.79 4.74 -45.66
CA ILE A 913 -24.93 4.39 -44.23
C ILE A 913 -23.70 4.85 -43.43
N GLN A 914 -22.49 4.66 -43.95
CA GLN A 914 -21.25 5.12 -43.28
C GLN A 914 -21.17 6.65 -43.15
N ARG A 915 -21.64 7.40 -44.16
CA ARG A 915 -21.68 8.87 -44.14
C ARG A 915 -22.69 9.40 -43.12
N ILE A 916 -23.90 8.81 -43.09
CA ILE A 916 -24.92 9.09 -42.06
C ILE A 916 -24.33 8.81 -40.67
N SER A 917 -23.68 7.67 -40.48
CA SER A 917 -23.05 7.30 -39.19
C SER A 917 -21.89 8.21 -38.77
N SER A 918 -21.32 8.99 -39.70
CA SER A 918 -20.23 9.94 -39.42
C SER A 918 -20.72 11.40 -39.31
N GLY A 919 -22.04 11.63 -39.35
CA GLY A 919 -22.65 12.96 -39.31
C GLY A 919 -22.39 13.82 -40.56
N LEU A 920 -22.08 13.18 -41.70
CA LEU A 920 -21.77 13.86 -42.96
C LEU A 920 -22.98 14.00 -43.89
N ASP A 921 -24.07 13.29 -43.63
CA ASP A 921 -25.34 13.30 -44.39
C ASP A 921 -26.55 13.23 -43.47
#